data_AF-A0A8T5BFR7-F1
#
_entry.id   AF-A0A8T5BFR7-F1
#
_cell.length_a   1.000
_cell.length_b   1.000
_cell.length_c   1.000
_cell.angle_alpha   90.00
_cell.angle_beta   90.00
_cell.angle_gamma   90.00
#
_symmetry.space_group_name_H-M   'P 1'
#
loop_
_entity.id
_entity.type
_entity.pdbx_description
1 polymer ?
#
loop_
_entity_poly.entity_id
_entity_poly.type
_entity_poly.pdbx_seq_one_letter_code
_entity_poly.pdbx_strand_id
1 'polypeptide(L)'
;MRRLVIFLGFFLVLSSVAKIIPSEAEALPYAYVIPVTSKNWVNATRFANTLLYAGVPVYWAQEKFTVEGTVYEAGSFIVPVTAPSIGWRTLTPEKADSMVKSTAKIFPGIPLVSAMREFNASILVLKPPRIAIHGDQVSHCFAFYGLVEALGFKADIVMSMDIRNGILDNYDVFMFPGDSLPQIYSLGYEGCKALERFIIKGGGLIASCAGTIATAGVAPNESWPEKYWLQVGRWYCANVNTSMPFGSWTDWRTPWVKEAPPPSYISGYYNPPGIGLIILKNENPKHPVMLGIPTTFTVVHWQGPMLKPVPVGYIMWPRILPNGTTVWEDQWFSNPIPLASFYDWTENFTFMEYYANVWAQKNATRDTLMKTLFGRGISEGLISIMGGYMGNGKVVVSGSHPELGTRPSLEFLGDEDIQAKIYANAIYWQVSEPSFNPVSFPISYGVSQVLSLRSDVERLVKDISKDFPSPPDRLVTPVTTRERSTFGMTPQDKWSWFLSDLSENCKEVADACTKLTNMMSMLQSKLDGLQSLEKRLLELRRRGFEVDRELEQVHSLREMVLANIRRVNEDINFLYVEEWTPPDGTPPRQYAGAEVRMGLLQLLNLTKTRLGIVLSALRGEIGWPGYLGSVDAALGGYGPDGFMIRCLAFLSGDTIDSQVTINSIDIAVNELTNLITSLEERKSIEDLSVEMAKMKNETTSEIAKVKDATTSEIAKVKDATTSEIAKVRDTITTAYYTSIATGIIGALIGAVVAYLALRKSIK
;
A
#
# COMPACT_ATOMS: atom_id res chain seq x y z
N MET A 1 32.97 -19.13 59.64
CA MET A 1 31.99 -19.57 58.61
C MET A 1 30.77 -18.66 58.46
N ARG A 2 30.02 -18.28 59.50
CA ARG A 2 28.81 -17.43 59.36
C ARG A 2 29.03 -16.04 58.74
N ARG A 3 30.18 -15.40 58.96
CA ARG A 3 30.52 -14.11 58.30
C ARG A 3 30.93 -14.23 56.83
N LEU A 4 31.40 -15.41 56.40
CA LEU A 4 31.80 -15.68 55.01
C LEU A 4 30.59 -15.98 54.11
N VAL A 5 29.55 -16.63 54.66
CA VAL A 5 28.29 -16.92 53.95
C VAL A 5 27.46 -15.65 53.73
N ILE A 6 27.50 -14.69 54.66
CA ILE A 6 26.83 -13.40 54.49
C ILE A 6 27.55 -12.53 53.45
N PHE A 7 28.89 -12.59 53.39
CA PHE A 7 29.66 -11.87 52.37
C PHE A 7 29.49 -12.46 50.96
N LEU A 8 29.44 -13.80 50.81
CA LEU A 8 29.16 -14.43 49.52
C LEU A 8 27.71 -14.22 49.06
N GLY A 9 26.74 -14.21 50.00
CA GLY A 9 25.35 -13.89 49.69
C GLY A 9 25.16 -12.44 49.21
N PHE A 10 25.88 -11.48 49.79
CA PHE A 10 25.85 -10.09 49.34
C PHE A 10 26.53 -9.92 47.97
N PHE A 11 27.61 -10.65 47.69
CA PHE A 11 28.32 -10.58 46.40
C PHE A 11 27.51 -11.24 45.25
N LEU A 12 26.78 -12.32 45.52
CA LEU A 12 25.91 -12.98 44.54
C LEU A 12 24.66 -12.16 44.22
N VAL A 13 24.13 -11.40 45.17
CA VAL A 13 23.02 -10.47 44.93
C VAL A 13 23.50 -9.23 44.16
N LEU A 14 24.68 -8.69 44.48
CA LEU A 14 25.26 -7.57 43.72
C LEU A 14 25.71 -7.96 42.31
N SER A 15 26.20 -9.19 42.07
CA SER A 15 26.53 -9.67 40.72
C SER A 15 25.30 -9.96 39.86
N SER A 16 24.14 -10.17 40.48
CA SER A 16 22.85 -10.34 39.80
C SER A 16 22.20 -9.01 39.43
N VAL A 17 22.52 -7.94 40.16
CA VAL A 17 22.05 -6.56 39.86
C VAL A 17 22.99 -5.84 38.88
N ALA A 18 24.29 -6.19 38.86
CA ALA A 18 25.27 -5.60 37.94
C ALA A 18 25.15 -6.05 36.46
N LYS A 19 24.16 -6.87 36.10
CA LYS A 19 23.88 -7.28 34.70
C LYS A 19 22.60 -6.71 34.09
N ILE A 20 21.95 -5.76 34.79
CA ILE A 20 20.96 -4.86 34.18
C ILE A 20 21.57 -3.45 34.20
N ILE A 21 22.74 -3.31 33.58
CA ILE A 21 23.04 -2.02 32.96
C ILE A 21 22.07 -2.00 31.77
N PRO A 22 21.10 -1.07 31.69
CA PRO A 22 20.35 -0.89 30.46
C PRO A 22 21.43 -0.73 29.39
N SER A 23 21.48 -1.62 28.38
CA SER A 23 22.25 -1.35 27.17
C SER A 23 21.92 0.09 26.83
N GLU A 24 22.91 1.00 26.82
CA GLU A 24 22.71 2.43 26.65
C GLU A 24 21.59 2.61 25.64
N ALA A 25 20.40 2.99 26.12
CA ALA A 25 19.23 3.01 25.28
C ALA A 25 19.58 4.03 24.21
N GLU A 26 19.83 3.53 22.99
CA GLU A 26 20.41 4.32 21.93
C GLU A 26 19.53 5.56 21.79
N ALA A 27 20.11 6.73 22.06
CA ALA A 27 19.32 7.94 22.16
C ALA A 27 18.52 8.10 20.87
N LEU A 28 17.20 8.28 21.00
CA LEU A 28 16.35 8.44 19.83
C LEU A 28 16.81 9.67 19.04
N PRO A 29 16.85 9.60 17.70
CA PRO A 29 17.22 10.74 16.89
C PRO A 29 16.17 11.84 17.01
N TYR A 30 16.60 13.08 16.76
CA TYR A 30 15.70 14.21 16.58
C TYR A 30 14.78 13.97 15.38
N ALA A 31 15.39 13.64 14.24
CA ALA A 31 14.72 13.26 13.01
C ALA A 31 15.60 12.33 12.18
N TYR A 32 15.00 11.68 11.19
CA TYR A 32 15.72 11.03 10.10
C TYR A 32 15.68 11.88 8.85
N VAL A 33 16.81 11.96 8.14
CA VAL A 33 16.88 12.55 6.80
C VAL A 33 17.07 11.42 5.79
N ILE A 34 16.19 11.39 4.78
CA ILE A 34 16.28 10.51 3.63
C ILE A 34 16.74 11.36 2.42
N PRO A 35 18.03 11.33 2.07
CA PRO A 35 18.56 12.10 0.95
C PRO A 35 17.97 11.58 -0.36
N VAL A 36 17.40 12.50 -1.15
CA VAL A 36 16.90 12.20 -2.48
C VAL A 36 17.95 12.61 -3.50
N THR A 37 18.45 11.63 -4.25
CA THR A 37 19.42 11.78 -5.34
C THR A 37 18.78 11.30 -6.64
N SER A 38 19.42 11.58 -7.77
CA SER A 38 18.96 11.05 -9.05
C SER A 38 18.92 9.51 -9.07
N LYS A 39 19.81 8.84 -8.34
CA LYS A 39 19.93 7.38 -8.36
C LYS A 39 18.93 6.63 -7.48
N ASN A 40 18.38 7.29 -6.46
CA ASN A 40 17.55 6.63 -5.45
C ASN A 40 16.15 7.24 -5.29
N TRP A 41 15.77 8.25 -6.09
CA TRP A 41 14.50 8.97 -5.87
C TRP A 41 13.27 8.07 -5.92
N VAL A 42 13.25 7.03 -6.77
CA VAL A 42 12.14 6.06 -6.84
C VAL A 42 11.96 5.35 -5.49
N ASN A 43 13.03 4.74 -4.97
CA ASN A 43 12.99 4.04 -3.69
C ASN A 43 12.77 5.00 -2.51
N ALA A 44 13.29 6.23 -2.58
CA ALA A 44 13.05 7.24 -1.54
C ALA A 44 11.58 7.69 -1.54
N THR A 45 10.95 7.79 -2.71
CA THR A 45 9.51 8.08 -2.87
C THR A 45 8.68 6.94 -2.30
N ARG A 46 8.98 5.68 -2.66
CA ARG A 46 8.33 4.49 -2.07
C ARG A 46 8.47 4.46 -0.55
N PHE A 47 9.69 4.68 -0.06
CA PHE A 47 9.99 4.73 1.37
C PHE A 47 9.13 5.80 2.10
N ALA A 48 9.08 7.02 1.55
CA ALA A 48 8.29 8.11 2.11
C ALA A 48 6.78 7.78 2.11
N ASN A 49 6.26 7.23 1.01
CA ASN A 49 4.86 6.83 0.91
C ASN A 49 4.50 5.69 1.87
N THR A 50 5.35 4.67 2.02
CA THR A 50 5.15 3.61 3.00
C THR A 50 5.02 4.19 4.42
N LEU A 51 5.86 5.16 4.79
CA LEU A 51 5.78 5.85 6.08
C LEU A 51 4.51 6.69 6.22
N LEU A 52 4.15 7.46 5.18
CA LEU A 52 2.91 8.23 5.16
C LEU A 52 1.69 7.32 5.36
N TYR A 53 1.52 6.24 4.59
CA TYR A 53 0.36 5.36 4.79
C TYR A 53 0.39 4.60 6.13
N ALA A 54 1.56 4.46 6.75
CA ALA A 54 1.75 3.92 8.09
C ALA A 54 1.37 4.87 9.24
N GLY A 55 1.07 6.15 8.96
CA GLY A 55 0.79 7.13 10.01
C GLY A 55 2.02 7.90 10.51
N VAL A 56 3.18 7.69 9.91
CA VAL A 56 4.42 8.38 10.29
C VAL A 56 4.48 9.72 9.56
N PRO A 57 4.68 10.86 10.26
CA PRO A 57 4.81 12.16 9.61
C PRO A 57 6.02 12.17 8.67
N VAL A 58 5.86 12.74 7.48
CA VAL A 58 6.95 12.96 6.53
C VAL A 58 6.89 14.40 6.05
N TYR A 59 8.03 15.07 6.10
CA TYR A 59 8.21 16.41 5.56
C TYR A 59 9.07 16.35 4.30
N TRP A 60 8.86 17.31 3.41
CA TRP A 60 9.56 17.38 2.14
C TRP A 60 10.31 18.71 2.02
N ALA A 61 11.62 18.64 1.87
CA ALA A 61 12.47 19.83 1.86
C ALA A 61 12.31 20.63 0.55
N GLN A 62 11.99 21.91 0.65
CA GLN A 62 11.85 22.81 -0.51
C GLN A 62 13.17 23.42 -0.96
N GLU A 63 14.12 23.54 -0.05
CA GLU A 63 15.43 24.14 -0.28
C GLU A 63 16.54 23.21 0.23
N LYS A 64 17.78 23.49 -0.18
CA LYS A 64 18.95 22.81 0.38
C LYS A 64 19.08 23.17 1.86
N PHE A 65 19.49 22.21 2.68
CA PHE A 65 19.68 22.43 4.12
C PHE A 65 20.91 21.67 4.62
N THR A 66 21.36 21.97 5.84
CA THR A 66 22.54 21.35 6.44
C THR A 66 22.19 20.73 7.78
N VAL A 67 22.59 19.48 7.96
CA VAL A 67 22.47 18.76 9.23
C VAL A 67 23.84 18.22 9.58
N GLU A 68 24.36 18.61 10.75
CA GLU A 68 25.64 18.10 11.28
C GLU A 68 26.81 18.21 10.28
N GLY A 69 26.85 19.31 9.52
CA GLY A 69 27.88 19.59 8.51
C GLY A 69 27.67 18.90 7.15
N THR A 70 26.66 18.06 7.01
CA THR A 70 26.27 17.44 5.72
C THR A 70 25.19 18.27 5.04
N VAL A 71 25.38 18.59 3.76
CA VAL A 71 24.41 19.33 2.95
C VAL A 71 23.47 18.35 2.24
N TYR A 72 22.18 18.61 2.34
CA TYR A 72 21.11 17.84 1.69
C TYR A 72 20.44 18.68 0.62
N GLU A 73 20.14 18.05 -0.51
CA GLU A 73 19.50 18.69 -1.64
C GLU A 73 18.00 18.90 -1.39
N ALA A 74 17.44 19.92 -2.05
CA ALA A 74 16.00 20.11 -2.10
C ALA A 74 15.31 18.88 -2.69
N GLY A 75 14.15 18.53 -2.15
CA GLY A 75 13.42 17.32 -2.47
C GLY A 75 13.72 16.14 -1.52
N SER A 76 14.69 16.26 -0.60
CA SER A 76 14.94 15.25 0.43
C SER A 76 13.77 15.15 1.42
N PHE A 77 13.55 13.96 1.99
CA PHE A 77 12.51 13.76 3.01
C PHE A 77 13.09 13.86 4.43
N ILE A 78 12.28 14.37 5.34
CA ILE A 78 12.60 14.48 6.76
C ILE A 78 11.48 13.79 7.55
N VAL A 79 11.85 12.86 8.43
CA VAL A 79 10.92 12.13 9.28
C VAL A 79 11.17 12.54 10.73
N PRO A 80 10.33 13.39 11.32
CA PRO A 80 10.47 13.78 12.72
C PRO A 80 10.22 12.56 13.62
N VAL A 81 11.15 12.27 14.52
CA VAL A 81 11.01 11.16 15.48
C VAL A 81 10.70 11.71 16.87
N THR A 82 11.59 12.54 17.41
CA THR A 82 11.36 13.27 18.67
C THR A 82 11.09 14.76 18.44
N ALA A 83 11.35 15.26 17.23
CA ALA A 83 10.95 16.60 16.82
C ALA A 83 9.42 16.78 16.91
N PRO A 84 8.92 17.98 17.28
CA PRO A 84 7.50 18.26 17.28
C PRO A 84 6.88 17.93 15.91
N SER A 85 5.93 17.00 15.90
CA SER A 85 5.19 16.66 14.69
C SER A 85 4.10 17.70 14.43
N ILE A 86 3.98 18.12 13.19
CA ILE A 86 2.91 19.00 12.69
C ILE A 86 1.97 18.10 11.89
N GLY A 87 0.70 17.98 12.31
CA GLY A 87 -0.34 17.28 11.54
C GLY A 87 -1.05 16.10 12.23
N TRP A 88 -1.40 15.10 11.43
CA TRP A 88 -2.62 14.27 11.51
C TRP A 88 -2.55 12.99 12.37
N ARG A 89 -1.45 12.75 13.09
CA ARG A 89 -1.34 11.69 14.12
C ARG A 89 -0.04 11.81 14.92
N THR A 90 -0.13 11.76 16.25
CA THR A 90 1.03 11.60 17.14
C THR A 90 1.27 10.12 17.42
N LEU A 91 2.18 9.51 16.66
CA LEU A 91 2.84 8.28 17.11
C LEU A 91 3.80 8.62 18.26
N THR A 92 4.06 7.66 19.15
CA THR A 92 5.16 7.83 20.11
C THR A 92 6.49 7.82 19.34
N PRO A 93 7.52 8.56 19.79
CA PRO A 93 8.82 8.58 19.15
C PRO A 93 9.42 7.18 18.92
N GLU A 94 9.27 6.28 19.89
CA GLU A 94 9.78 4.90 19.81
C GLU A 94 9.09 4.12 18.68
N LYS A 95 7.79 4.33 18.49
CA LYS A 95 7.03 3.66 17.43
C LYS A 95 7.39 4.23 16.07
N ALA A 96 7.54 5.56 15.96
CA ALA A 96 8.02 6.19 14.72
C ALA A 96 9.41 5.68 14.34
N ASP A 97 10.37 5.66 15.29
CA ASP A 97 11.71 5.12 15.10
C ASP A 97 11.71 3.66 14.62
N SER A 98 10.94 2.81 15.32
CA SER A 98 10.80 1.39 14.98
C SER A 98 10.24 1.19 13.57
N MET A 99 9.24 1.97 13.17
CA MET A 99 8.65 1.90 11.82
C MET A 99 9.65 2.37 10.76
N VAL A 100 10.34 3.49 10.96
CA VAL A 100 11.37 3.97 10.03
C VAL A 100 12.49 2.95 9.84
N LYS A 101 13.01 2.37 10.93
CA LYS A 101 14.04 1.32 10.88
C LYS A 101 13.54 0.05 10.20
N SER A 102 12.28 -0.34 10.41
CA SER A 102 11.68 -1.49 9.76
C SER A 102 11.48 -1.25 8.26
N THR A 103 11.03 -0.06 7.88
CA THR A 103 10.90 0.35 6.47
C THR A 103 12.26 0.38 5.77
N ALA A 104 13.32 0.83 6.45
CA ALA A 104 14.68 0.83 5.89
C ALA A 104 15.20 -0.59 5.57
N LYS A 105 14.74 -1.62 6.29
CA LYS A 105 15.09 -3.01 5.98
C LYS A 105 14.42 -3.50 4.68
N ILE A 106 13.26 -2.96 4.33
CA ILE A 106 12.52 -3.31 3.11
C ILE A 106 13.16 -2.66 1.88
N PHE A 107 13.69 -1.44 2.04
CA PHE A 107 14.30 -0.66 0.98
C PHE A 107 15.82 -0.58 1.15
N PRO A 108 16.56 -1.69 0.95
CA PRO A 108 18.01 -1.70 1.07
C PRO A 108 18.62 -0.70 0.09
N GLY A 109 19.58 0.10 0.57
CA GLY A 109 20.25 1.13 -0.24
C GLY A 109 19.66 2.53 -0.10
N ILE A 110 18.57 2.72 0.66
CA ILE A 110 18.16 4.06 1.12
C ILE A 110 19.06 4.49 2.29
N PRO A 111 19.85 5.58 2.15
CA PRO A 111 20.63 6.09 3.26
C PRO A 111 19.66 6.64 4.30
N LEU A 112 19.69 6.10 5.51
CA LEU A 112 18.94 6.63 6.62
C LEU A 112 19.92 7.42 7.51
N VAL A 113 19.85 8.75 7.47
CA VAL A 113 20.77 9.59 8.25
C VAL A 113 20.05 10.11 9.50
N SER A 114 20.54 9.70 10.67
CA SER A 114 20.07 10.21 11.96
C SER A 114 20.54 11.64 12.17
N ALA A 115 19.61 12.58 12.36
CA ALA A 115 19.91 13.90 12.90
C ALA A 115 19.76 13.82 14.42
N MET A 116 20.84 14.02 15.18
CA MET A 116 20.79 13.94 16.65
C MET A 116 20.43 15.27 17.30
N ARG A 117 20.39 16.35 16.51
CA ARG A 117 20.15 17.72 16.99
C ARG A 117 19.15 18.44 16.09
N GLU A 118 18.60 19.53 16.61
CA GLU A 118 17.74 20.45 15.87
C GLU A 118 18.48 21.08 14.68
N PHE A 119 17.75 21.32 13.59
CA PHE A 119 18.24 21.99 12.39
C PHE A 119 17.11 22.76 11.71
N ASN A 120 17.48 23.72 10.85
CA ASN A 120 16.53 24.50 10.08
C ASN A 120 16.42 23.95 8.66
N ALA A 121 15.19 23.76 8.18
CA ALA A 121 14.89 23.42 6.79
C ALA A 121 13.57 24.08 6.37
N SER A 122 13.50 24.58 5.13
CA SER A 122 12.22 24.97 4.53
C SER A 122 11.50 23.70 4.08
N ILE A 123 10.30 23.45 4.61
CA ILE A 123 9.60 22.18 4.42
C ILE A 123 8.15 22.36 3.95
N LEU A 124 7.65 21.34 3.26
CA LEU A 124 6.23 21.06 3.09
C LEU A 124 5.86 19.86 3.96
N VAL A 125 4.75 19.97 4.70
CA VAL A 125 4.19 18.84 5.45
C VAL A 125 3.36 17.99 4.50
N LEU A 126 3.66 16.69 4.42
CA LEU A 126 2.94 15.78 3.55
C LEU A 126 1.85 15.03 4.34
N LYS A 127 0.74 14.76 3.66
CA LYS A 127 -0.27 13.77 4.08
C LYS A 127 -0.29 12.61 3.07
N PRO A 128 -0.83 11.44 3.45
CA PRO A 128 -0.93 10.30 2.54
C PRO A 128 -1.87 10.66 1.38
N PRO A 129 -1.40 10.61 0.12
CA PRO A 129 -2.24 10.99 -1.01
C PRO A 129 -3.41 10.05 -1.21
N ARG A 130 -4.59 10.62 -1.50
CA ARG A 130 -5.74 9.90 -2.06
C ARG A 130 -5.94 10.37 -3.48
N ILE A 131 -5.68 9.49 -4.43
CA ILE A 131 -5.58 9.84 -5.84
C ILE A 131 -6.73 9.18 -6.60
N ALA A 132 -7.52 9.98 -7.32
CA ALA A 132 -8.47 9.51 -8.31
C ALA A 132 -7.87 9.67 -9.70
N ILE A 133 -7.93 8.63 -10.53
CA ILE A 133 -7.48 8.65 -11.92
C ILE A 133 -8.69 8.41 -12.82
N HIS A 134 -8.94 9.33 -13.75
CA HIS A 134 -10.10 9.20 -14.64
C HIS A 134 -9.96 8.01 -15.60
N GLY A 135 -10.93 7.10 -15.60
CA GLY A 135 -10.82 5.73 -16.12
C GLY A 135 -11.80 5.28 -17.21
N ASP A 136 -12.51 6.19 -17.88
CA ASP A 136 -13.48 5.78 -18.91
C ASP A 136 -12.83 5.06 -20.13
N GLN A 137 -13.66 4.45 -20.98
CA GLN A 137 -13.26 3.52 -22.07
C GLN A 137 -12.20 4.02 -23.05
N VAL A 138 -12.02 5.34 -23.12
CA VAL A 138 -11.08 6.05 -24.00
C VAL A 138 -10.04 6.84 -23.19
N SER A 139 -9.73 6.40 -21.97
CA SER A 139 -8.74 7.04 -21.12
C SER A 139 -7.50 6.17 -20.99
N HIS A 140 -6.32 6.78 -21.07
CA HIS A 140 -5.04 6.10 -20.81
C HIS A 140 -4.73 6.06 -19.31
N CYS A 141 -5.75 5.83 -18.48
CA CYS A 141 -5.67 5.87 -17.02
C CYS A 141 -4.62 4.93 -16.43
N PHE A 142 -4.36 3.83 -17.12
CA PHE A 142 -3.48 2.80 -16.61
C PHE A 142 -1.98 3.16 -16.65
N ALA A 143 -1.55 4.05 -17.55
CA ALA A 143 -0.16 4.53 -17.51
C ALA A 143 0.06 5.39 -16.25
N PHE A 144 -0.91 6.25 -15.94
CA PHE A 144 -0.94 6.98 -14.68
C PHE A 144 -1.01 6.04 -13.49
N TYR A 145 -1.91 5.06 -13.51
CA TYR A 145 -2.08 4.11 -12.42
C TYR A 145 -0.79 3.31 -12.15
N GLY A 146 -0.21 2.71 -13.20
CA GLY A 146 1.04 1.96 -13.10
C GLY A 146 2.21 2.79 -12.57
N LEU A 147 2.33 4.05 -13.03
CA LEU A 147 3.32 4.99 -12.49
C LEU A 147 3.10 5.27 -11.00
N VAL A 148 1.88 5.61 -10.61
CA VAL A 148 1.54 6.04 -9.25
C VAL A 148 1.76 4.88 -8.27
N GLU A 149 1.27 3.68 -8.61
CA GLU A 149 1.50 2.45 -7.86
C GLU A 149 2.98 2.07 -7.80
N ALA A 150 3.70 2.16 -8.93
CA ALA A 150 5.14 1.90 -8.96
C ALA A 150 5.94 2.88 -8.09
N LEU A 151 5.39 4.01 -7.68
CA LEU A 151 6.00 4.96 -6.75
C LEU A 151 5.50 4.78 -5.30
N GLY A 152 4.67 3.78 -5.04
CA GLY A 152 4.11 3.45 -3.73
C GLY A 152 2.97 4.37 -3.30
N PHE A 153 2.42 5.17 -4.20
CA PHE A 153 1.17 5.89 -3.95
C PHE A 153 -0.02 4.95 -4.14
N LYS A 154 -1.14 5.26 -3.49
CA LYS A 154 -2.41 4.56 -3.68
C LYS A 154 -3.34 5.37 -4.56
N ALA A 155 -3.88 4.75 -5.59
CA ALA A 155 -4.83 5.39 -6.49
C ALA A 155 -6.07 4.53 -6.77
N ASP A 156 -7.18 5.21 -7.03
CA ASP A 156 -8.40 4.60 -7.53
C ASP A 156 -8.67 5.06 -8.96
N ILE A 157 -9.11 4.13 -9.81
CA ILE A 157 -9.66 4.47 -11.12
C ILE A 157 -11.13 4.85 -10.93
N VAL A 158 -11.48 6.10 -11.28
CA VAL A 158 -12.85 6.63 -11.17
C VAL A 158 -13.45 6.86 -12.54
N MET A 159 -14.72 6.48 -12.71
CA MET A 159 -15.46 6.65 -13.96
C MET A 159 -16.17 8.01 -13.99
N SER A 160 -16.59 8.47 -15.17
CA SER A 160 -17.36 9.72 -15.27
C SER A 160 -18.66 9.72 -14.46
N MET A 161 -19.30 8.55 -14.32
CA MET A 161 -20.50 8.42 -13.48
C MET A 161 -20.18 8.66 -12.00
N ASP A 162 -19.10 8.08 -11.49
CA ASP A 162 -18.63 8.28 -10.12
C ASP A 162 -18.38 9.78 -9.85
N ILE A 163 -17.73 10.45 -10.80
CA ILE A 163 -17.42 11.88 -10.72
C ILE A 163 -18.70 12.72 -10.64
N ARG A 164 -19.69 12.45 -11.50
CA ARG A 164 -21.01 13.12 -11.45
C ARG A 164 -21.72 12.89 -10.13
N ASN A 165 -21.56 11.70 -9.54
CA ASN A 165 -22.14 11.34 -8.26
C ASN A 165 -21.35 11.87 -7.04
N GLY A 166 -20.30 12.67 -7.26
CA GLY A 166 -19.57 13.35 -6.19
C GLY A 166 -18.43 12.54 -5.56
N ILE A 167 -17.95 11.46 -6.21
CA ILE A 167 -16.87 10.63 -5.64
C ILE A 167 -15.60 11.43 -5.33
N LEU A 168 -15.37 12.55 -6.02
CA LEU A 168 -14.19 13.39 -5.87
C LEU A 168 -14.02 13.98 -4.47
N ASP A 169 -15.09 14.10 -3.67
CA ASP A 169 -15.00 14.54 -2.28
C ASP A 169 -14.15 13.59 -1.40
N ASN A 170 -13.90 12.35 -1.86
CA ASN A 170 -13.09 11.34 -1.18
C ASN A 170 -11.60 11.37 -1.58
N TYR A 171 -11.18 12.31 -2.42
CA TYR A 171 -9.81 12.36 -2.95
C TYR A 171 -9.13 13.69 -2.63
N ASP A 172 -7.81 13.69 -2.74
CA ASP A 172 -6.99 14.91 -2.63
C ASP A 172 -6.45 15.33 -3.99
N VAL A 173 -6.25 14.36 -4.90
CA VAL A 173 -5.71 14.59 -6.24
C VAL A 173 -6.58 13.89 -7.26
N PHE A 174 -6.93 14.58 -8.33
CA PHE A 174 -7.53 14.03 -9.52
C PHE A 174 -6.51 14.07 -10.67
N MET A 175 -6.26 12.92 -11.27
CA MET A 175 -5.39 12.79 -12.43
C MET A 175 -6.22 12.54 -13.69
N PHE A 176 -6.07 13.42 -14.68
CA PHE A 176 -6.77 13.39 -15.94
C PHE A 176 -5.81 12.96 -17.06
N PRO A 177 -5.72 11.66 -17.37
CA PRO A 177 -4.83 11.16 -18.40
C PRO A 177 -5.26 11.66 -19.77
N GLY A 178 -4.32 11.73 -20.71
CA GLY A 178 -4.62 12.05 -22.09
C GLY A 178 -4.81 10.82 -22.98
N ASP A 179 -5.82 10.90 -23.83
CA ASP A 179 -6.00 10.05 -25.01
C ASP A 179 -6.69 10.87 -26.10
N SER A 180 -8.01 10.68 -26.26
CA SER A 180 -8.82 11.34 -27.28
C SER A 180 -9.86 12.26 -26.63
N LEU A 181 -10.25 13.32 -27.34
CA LEU A 181 -11.29 14.26 -26.89
C LEU A 181 -12.61 13.61 -26.41
N PRO A 182 -13.05 12.44 -26.94
CA PRO A 182 -14.18 11.70 -26.40
C PRO A 182 -14.17 11.42 -24.89
N GLN A 183 -13.01 11.36 -24.26
CA GLN A 183 -12.89 11.22 -22.81
C GLN A 183 -13.51 12.40 -22.04
N ILE A 184 -13.64 13.57 -22.68
CA ILE A 184 -14.29 14.72 -22.06
C ILE A 184 -15.80 14.68 -22.28
N TYR A 185 -16.24 14.11 -23.40
CA TYR A 185 -17.67 13.93 -23.66
C TYR A 185 -18.31 12.97 -22.66
N SER A 186 -17.54 11.98 -22.18
CA SER A 186 -18.04 11.03 -21.18
C SER A 186 -18.27 11.65 -19.80
N LEU A 187 -17.50 12.67 -19.41
CA LEU A 187 -17.74 13.44 -18.18
C LEU A 187 -19.08 14.17 -18.22
N GLY A 188 -19.41 14.73 -19.38
CA GLY A 188 -20.57 15.60 -19.56
C GLY A 188 -20.49 16.89 -18.72
N TYR A 189 -21.48 17.76 -18.85
CA TYR A 189 -21.53 19.04 -18.13
C TYR A 189 -21.39 18.88 -16.61
N GLU A 190 -22.16 17.97 -16.02
CA GLU A 190 -22.17 17.75 -14.58
C GLU A 190 -20.84 17.21 -14.04
N GLY A 191 -20.19 16.31 -14.79
CA GLY A 191 -18.88 15.77 -14.40
C GLY A 191 -17.81 16.85 -14.43
N CYS A 192 -17.84 17.69 -15.46
CA CYS A 192 -16.95 18.83 -15.55
C CYS A 192 -17.17 19.84 -14.41
N LYS A 193 -18.44 20.11 -14.02
CA LYS A 193 -18.77 20.95 -12.86
C LYS A 193 -18.37 20.33 -11.52
N ALA A 194 -18.49 19.01 -11.37
CA ALA A 194 -18.01 18.32 -10.18
C ALA A 194 -16.49 18.45 -10.03
N LEU A 195 -15.74 18.27 -11.13
CA LEU A 195 -14.29 18.43 -11.13
C LEU A 195 -13.86 19.88 -10.88
N GLU A 196 -14.51 20.85 -11.50
CA GLU A 196 -14.28 22.28 -11.22
C GLU A 196 -14.47 22.60 -9.73
N ARG A 197 -15.58 22.14 -9.12
CA ARG A 197 -15.87 22.32 -7.69
C ARG A 197 -14.81 21.65 -6.81
N PHE A 198 -14.37 20.44 -7.17
CA PHE A 198 -13.32 19.72 -6.46
C PHE A 198 -12.03 20.55 -6.40
N ILE A 199 -11.59 21.09 -7.55
CA ILE A 199 -10.36 21.89 -7.64
C ILE A 199 -10.50 23.18 -6.81
N ILE A 200 -11.58 23.94 -7.01
CA ILE A 200 -11.80 25.20 -6.28
C ILE A 200 -11.77 25.02 -4.76
N LYS A 201 -12.29 23.89 -4.26
CA LYS A 201 -12.31 23.55 -2.82
C LYS A 201 -10.94 23.16 -2.23
N GLY A 202 -9.90 22.98 -3.05
CA GLY A 202 -8.58 22.55 -2.58
C GLY A 202 -8.11 21.22 -3.17
N GLY A 203 -8.93 20.57 -4.00
CA GLY A 203 -8.53 19.38 -4.74
C GLY A 203 -7.43 19.68 -5.75
N GLY A 204 -6.47 18.78 -5.86
CA GLY A 204 -5.37 18.90 -6.82
C GLY A 204 -5.73 18.34 -8.19
N LEU A 205 -5.31 18.98 -9.28
CA LEU A 205 -5.44 18.46 -10.64
C LEU A 205 -4.05 18.18 -11.24
N ILE A 206 -3.88 17.00 -11.84
CA ILE A 206 -2.75 16.66 -12.70
C ILE A 206 -3.29 16.18 -14.04
N ALA A 207 -2.93 16.80 -15.16
CA ALA A 207 -3.43 16.41 -16.47
C ALA A 207 -2.32 16.24 -17.51
N SER A 208 -2.51 15.32 -18.46
CA SER A 208 -1.63 15.13 -19.62
C SER A 208 -2.39 15.18 -20.94
N CYS A 209 -1.71 15.57 -22.03
CA CYS A 209 -2.20 15.52 -23.41
C CYS A 209 -3.68 15.96 -23.56
N ALA A 210 -4.61 15.08 -23.92
CA ALA A 210 -6.03 15.43 -24.06
C ALA A 210 -6.70 15.88 -22.75
N GLY A 211 -6.27 15.38 -21.59
CA GLY A 211 -6.68 15.90 -20.28
C GLY A 211 -6.22 17.34 -20.07
N THR A 212 -5.05 17.71 -20.61
CA THR A 212 -4.60 19.11 -20.64
C THR A 212 -5.45 19.94 -21.61
N ILE A 213 -5.83 19.40 -22.78
CA ILE A 213 -6.75 20.11 -23.69
C ILE A 213 -8.09 20.38 -23.02
N ALA A 214 -8.61 19.42 -22.24
CA ALA A 214 -9.84 19.55 -21.47
C ALA A 214 -9.81 20.68 -20.44
N THR A 215 -8.62 21.07 -20.01
CA THR A 215 -8.39 22.00 -18.89
C THR A 215 -7.77 23.33 -19.32
N ALA A 216 -7.21 23.42 -20.53
CA ALA A 216 -6.49 24.59 -21.06
C ALA A 216 -7.23 25.33 -22.20
N GLY A 217 -8.56 25.32 -22.24
CA GLY A 217 -9.33 25.75 -23.42
C GLY A 217 -10.03 27.11 -23.33
N VAL A 218 -9.41 28.18 -23.85
CA VAL A 218 -10.14 29.29 -24.52
C VAL A 218 -9.74 29.27 -25.99
N ALA A 219 -10.65 28.89 -26.89
CA ALA A 219 -10.43 29.05 -28.33
C ALA A 219 -10.86 30.47 -28.75
N PRO A 220 -9.94 31.36 -29.17
CA PRO A 220 -10.33 32.65 -29.70
C PRO A 220 -11.08 32.48 -31.03
N ASN A 221 -12.22 33.17 -31.18
CA ASN A 221 -13.03 33.30 -32.41
C ASN A 221 -13.91 32.12 -32.85
N GLU A 222 -14.18 31.15 -31.99
CA GLU A 222 -15.12 30.08 -32.33
C GLU A 222 -16.58 30.45 -31.96
N SER A 223 -17.39 30.79 -32.97
CA SER A 223 -18.86 30.85 -32.85
C SER A 223 -19.44 29.43 -32.88
N TRP A 224 -19.60 28.81 -31.72
CA TRP A 224 -19.99 27.40 -31.57
C TRP A 224 -21.17 27.21 -30.59
N PRO A 225 -22.29 26.53 -30.95
CA PRO A 225 -23.50 26.48 -30.12
C PRO A 225 -23.54 25.40 -29.02
N GLU A 226 -22.60 24.44 -28.96
CA GLU A 226 -22.70 23.25 -28.08
C GLU A 226 -21.76 23.30 -26.84
N LYS A 227 -21.18 24.47 -26.55
CA LYS A 227 -19.91 24.63 -25.79
C LYS A 227 -19.98 25.07 -24.31
N TYR A 228 -20.96 24.62 -23.53
CA TYR A 228 -20.98 24.93 -22.08
C TYR A 228 -20.18 23.94 -21.21
N TRP A 229 -19.72 22.81 -21.74
CA TRP A 229 -19.38 21.64 -20.90
C TRP A 229 -17.85 21.45 -20.71
N LEU A 230 -17.02 21.92 -21.65
CA LEU A 230 -15.55 21.78 -21.64
C LEU A 230 -14.83 22.78 -20.70
N GLN A 231 -15.45 23.20 -19.60
CA GLN A 231 -15.00 24.34 -18.79
C GLN A 231 -14.44 23.94 -17.43
N VAL A 232 -13.83 22.75 -17.30
CA VAL A 232 -13.22 22.30 -16.03
C VAL A 232 -12.19 23.30 -15.51
N GLY A 233 -11.52 24.00 -16.42
CA GLY A 233 -10.84 25.25 -16.11
C GLY A 233 -10.77 26.09 -17.37
N ARG A 234 -11.21 27.35 -17.32
CA ARG A 234 -10.62 28.38 -18.20
C ARG A 234 -9.26 28.76 -17.64
N TRP A 235 -8.40 27.75 -17.50
CA TRP A 235 -7.06 27.95 -17.02
C TRP A 235 -6.31 28.68 -18.13
N TYR A 236 -5.62 29.77 -17.76
CA TYR A 236 -5.11 30.85 -18.61
C TYR A 236 -3.99 30.40 -19.55
N CYS A 237 -4.20 29.35 -20.30
CA CYS A 237 -3.25 28.73 -21.18
C CYS A 237 -3.95 28.63 -22.53
N ALA A 238 -3.45 29.32 -23.55
CA ALA A 238 -3.94 29.10 -24.89
C ALA A 238 -3.27 27.84 -25.43
N ASN A 239 -4.08 26.87 -25.85
CA ASN A 239 -3.58 25.79 -26.69
C ASN A 239 -3.31 26.36 -28.10
N VAL A 240 -2.03 26.48 -28.45
CA VAL A 240 -1.61 27.07 -29.74
C VAL A 240 -2.03 26.16 -30.91
N ASN A 241 -2.18 24.86 -30.68
CA ASN A 241 -2.50 23.87 -31.70
C ASN A 241 -3.99 23.91 -32.14
N THR A 242 -4.87 24.46 -31.30
CA THR A 242 -6.31 24.59 -31.58
C THR A 242 -6.72 26.00 -31.98
N SER A 243 -5.94 27.02 -31.63
CA SER A 243 -6.29 28.44 -31.82
C SER A 243 -5.81 29.03 -33.15
N MET A 244 -4.87 28.38 -33.84
CA MET A 244 -4.47 28.79 -35.18
C MET A 244 -5.31 28.02 -36.21
N PRO A 245 -6.27 28.67 -36.91
CA PRO A 245 -6.76 28.13 -38.18
C PRO A 245 -5.55 28.12 -39.10
N PHE A 246 -4.86 26.97 -39.18
CA PHE A 246 -3.93 26.77 -40.27
C PHE A 246 -4.77 26.97 -41.52
N GLY A 247 -4.41 27.99 -42.31
CA GLY A 247 -5.05 28.26 -43.58
C GLY A 247 -5.28 26.93 -44.25
N SER A 248 -6.52 26.72 -44.71
CA SER A 248 -6.97 25.49 -45.35
C SER A 248 -5.79 24.82 -46.03
N TRP A 249 -5.65 23.51 -45.82
CA TRP A 249 -4.68 22.59 -46.45
C TRP A 249 -4.64 22.65 -48.00
N THR A 250 -5.04 23.75 -48.61
CA THR A 250 -5.04 24.13 -50.02
C THR A 250 -3.93 25.13 -50.38
N ASP A 251 -3.24 25.79 -49.44
CA ASP A 251 -2.12 26.72 -49.77
C ASP A 251 -0.72 26.16 -49.44
N TRP A 252 -0.53 24.85 -49.64
CA TRP A 252 0.75 24.14 -49.48
C TRP A 252 1.68 24.26 -50.69
N ARG A 253 1.78 25.43 -51.32
CA ARG A 253 2.70 25.70 -52.44
C ARG A 253 4.21 25.62 -52.08
N THR A 254 4.60 24.80 -51.11
CA THR A 254 5.92 24.17 -51.08
C THR A 254 6.12 23.33 -52.36
N PRO A 255 7.15 23.60 -53.19
CA PRO A 255 7.32 22.98 -54.51
C PRO A 255 7.47 21.44 -54.54
N TRP A 256 7.65 20.79 -53.38
CA TRP A 256 8.11 19.40 -53.29
C TRP A 256 7.00 18.33 -53.26
N VAL A 257 5.71 18.69 -53.23
CA VAL A 257 4.58 17.73 -53.13
C VAL A 257 3.53 17.91 -54.23
N LYS A 258 3.91 18.40 -55.42
CA LYS A 258 2.96 18.82 -56.48
C LYS A 258 1.98 17.74 -57.01
N GLU A 259 2.14 16.46 -56.66
CA GLU A 259 1.38 15.36 -57.30
C GLU A 259 0.49 14.54 -56.37
N ALA A 260 0.46 14.80 -55.05
CA ALA A 260 -0.44 14.09 -54.15
C ALA A 260 -1.70 14.91 -53.84
N PRO A 261 -2.92 14.45 -54.17
CA PRO A 261 -4.14 15.12 -53.72
C PRO A 261 -4.16 15.15 -52.18
N PRO A 262 -4.53 16.29 -51.56
CA PRO A 262 -4.59 16.38 -50.11
C PRO A 262 -5.62 15.35 -49.59
N PRO A 263 -5.28 14.54 -48.58
CA PRO A 263 -6.25 13.64 -47.96
C PRO A 263 -7.39 14.48 -47.37
N SER A 264 -8.60 14.30 -47.89
CA SER A 264 -9.81 15.08 -47.59
C SER A 264 -10.37 14.91 -46.17
N TYR A 265 -9.62 14.37 -45.22
CA TYR A 265 -10.16 13.83 -43.97
C TYR A 265 -9.76 14.57 -42.67
N ILE A 266 -9.01 15.68 -42.73
CA ILE A 266 -8.57 16.37 -41.48
C ILE A 266 -8.75 17.89 -41.57
N SER A 267 -9.89 18.38 -42.08
CA SER A 267 -10.26 19.77 -41.87
C SER A 267 -11.03 19.90 -40.55
N GLY A 268 -10.40 20.46 -39.51
CA GLY A 268 -11.16 21.28 -38.56
C GLY A 268 -10.94 21.15 -37.06
N TYR A 269 -10.13 20.23 -36.52
CA TYR A 269 -10.17 20.02 -35.06
C TYR A 269 -8.86 20.05 -34.29
N TYR A 270 -7.72 19.71 -34.90
CA TYR A 270 -6.49 19.56 -34.12
C TYR A 270 -5.27 19.43 -35.02
N ASN A 271 -4.25 20.30 -34.83
CA ASN A 271 -2.95 20.15 -35.48
C ASN A 271 -1.94 19.63 -34.46
N PRO A 272 -1.71 18.31 -34.37
CA PRO A 272 -0.71 17.78 -33.46
C PRO A 272 0.70 18.21 -33.91
N PRO A 273 1.64 18.47 -32.99
CA PRO A 273 2.97 18.95 -33.36
C PRO A 273 3.92 17.80 -33.76
N GLY A 274 3.64 16.57 -33.33
CA GLY A 274 4.43 15.38 -33.66
C GLY A 274 4.29 14.28 -32.61
N ILE A 275 5.01 13.18 -32.82
CA ILE A 275 5.10 12.03 -31.88
C ILE A 275 6.56 11.62 -31.73
N GLY A 276 6.99 11.34 -30.50
CA GLY A 276 8.29 10.74 -30.19
C GLY A 276 8.95 11.39 -28.98
N LEU A 277 10.28 11.35 -28.91
CA LEU A 277 11.06 11.88 -27.78
C LEU A 277 11.52 13.31 -28.07
N ILE A 278 11.15 14.23 -27.19
CA ILE A 278 11.54 15.65 -27.26
C ILE A 278 12.36 16.06 -26.05
N ILE A 279 13.08 17.17 -26.16
CA ILE A 279 13.84 17.77 -25.07
C ILE A 279 13.07 18.99 -24.57
N LEU A 280 12.78 19.01 -23.27
CA LEU A 280 12.24 20.16 -22.58
C LEU A 280 13.32 20.87 -21.77
N LYS A 281 13.13 22.17 -21.53
CA LYS A 281 13.93 22.98 -20.62
C LYS A 281 13.13 23.27 -19.34
N ASN A 282 13.74 23.03 -18.19
CA ASN A 282 13.18 23.37 -16.88
C ASN A 282 13.23 24.89 -16.68
N GLU A 283 12.07 25.54 -16.68
CA GLU A 283 11.94 27.00 -16.54
C GLU A 283 11.83 27.43 -15.08
N ASN A 284 11.55 26.51 -14.16
CA ASN A 284 11.35 26.84 -12.75
C ASN A 284 11.90 25.77 -11.81
N PRO A 285 13.24 25.62 -11.71
CA PRO A 285 13.87 24.54 -10.95
C PRO A 285 13.65 24.62 -9.42
N LYS A 286 13.14 25.75 -8.91
CA LYS A 286 12.80 25.94 -7.49
C LYS A 286 11.34 25.60 -7.17
N HIS A 287 10.49 25.46 -8.19
CA HIS A 287 9.11 25.06 -7.97
C HIS A 287 9.06 23.64 -7.41
N PRO A 288 8.19 23.32 -6.42
CA PRO A 288 8.09 21.98 -5.84
C PRO A 288 7.99 20.85 -6.89
N VAL A 289 7.14 21.02 -7.90
CA VAL A 289 6.97 20.09 -9.03
C VAL A 289 8.30 19.78 -9.76
N MET A 290 9.23 20.74 -9.81
CA MET A 290 10.47 20.68 -10.57
C MET A 290 11.72 20.39 -9.71
N LEU A 291 11.54 20.05 -8.43
CA LEU A 291 12.67 19.76 -7.53
C LEU A 291 13.48 18.56 -8.00
N GLY A 292 14.79 18.79 -8.16
CA GLY A 292 15.74 17.79 -8.63
C GLY A 292 15.50 17.34 -10.07
N ILE A 293 14.83 18.16 -10.89
CA ILE A 293 14.73 18.01 -12.34
C ILE A 293 15.88 18.80 -13.01
N PRO A 294 16.67 18.19 -13.91
CA PRO A 294 17.80 18.86 -14.56
C PRO A 294 17.32 20.02 -15.46
N THR A 295 18.26 20.89 -15.84
CA THR A 295 18.00 22.06 -16.69
C THR A 295 17.33 21.69 -18.01
N THR A 296 17.70 20.56 -18.59
CA THR A 296 17.03 19.98 -19.76
C THR A 296 16.80 18.50 -19.55
N PHE A 297 15.68 17.99 -20.05
CA PHE A 297 15.32 16.58 -19.92
C PHE A 297 14.49 16.09 -21.10
N THR A 298 14.55 14.80 -21.35
CA THR A 298 13.77 14.15 -22.42
C THR A 298 12.40 13.75 -21.90
N VAL A 299 11.36 13.94 -22.71
CA VAL A 299 9.99 13.53 -22.42
C VAL A 299 9.36 12.84 -23.63
N VAL A 300 8.46 11.89 -23.40
CA VAL A 300 7.60 11.35 -24.45
C VAL A 300 6.56 12.42 -24.81
N HIS A 301 6.50 12.76 -26.08
CA HIS A 301 5.48 13.65 -26.61
C HIS A 301 4.64 12.90 -27.64
N TRP A 302 3.32 12.93 -27.45
CA TRP A 302 2.39 12.28 -28.36
C TRP A 302 1.25 13.23 -28.64
N GLN A 303 1.41 14.00 -29.70
CA GLN A 303 0.37 14.86 -30.25
C GLN A 303 -0.18 15.94 -29.33
N GLY A 304 0.17 16.03 -28.05
CA GLY A 304 -0.52 16.88 -27.10
C GLY A 304 -0.29 18.39 -27.29
N PRO A 305 -0.97 19.22 -26.48
CA PRO A 305 -1.04 20.66 -26.71
C PRO A 305 0.30 21.36 -26.45
N MET A 306 0.57 22.43 -27.21
CA MET A 306 1.61 23.40 -26.89
C MET A 306 0.95 24.60 -26.21
N LEU A 307 1.39 24.92 -25.00
CA LEU A 307 0.71 25.85 -24.12
C LEU A 307 1.38 27.22 -24.19
N LYS A 308 0.56 28.27 -24.29
CA LYS A 308 1.01 29.65 -24.16
C LYS A 308 0.33 30.30 -22.96
N PRO A 309 1.06 30.85 -21.98
CA PRO A 309 0.43 31.51 -20.85
C PRO A 309 -0.29 32.75 -21.37
N VAL A 310 -1.55 32.90 -20.97
CA VAL A 310 -2.37 34.08 -21.23
C VAL A 310 -2.21 34.99 -20.02
N PRO A 311 -1.67 36.21 -20.19
CA PRO A 311 -1.57 37.17 -19.09
C PRO A 311 -2.94 37.39 -18.45
N VAL A 312 -2.98 37.49 -17.12
CA VAL A 312 -4.22 37.78 -16.39
C VAL A 312 -4.73 39.18 -16.79
N GLY A 313 -5.65 39.20 -17.75
CA GLY A 313 -6.60 40.28 -17.93
C GLY A 313 -7.91 39.83 -17.31
N TYR A 314 -8.35 40.51 -16.26
CA TYR A 314 -9.63 40.37 -15.53
C TYR A 314 -10.69 39.54 -16.28
N ILE A 315 -10.77 38.23 -16.02
CA ILE A 315 -11.92 37.43 -16.45
C ILE A 315 -12.90 37.41 -15.28
N MET A 316 -13.91 38.27 -15.40
CA MET A 316 -15.09 38.25 -14.56
C MET A 316 -15.79 36.88 -14.74
N TRP A 317 -16.08 36.17 -13.64
CA TRP A 317 -16.84 34.91 -13.71
C TRP A 317 -18.30 35.10 -13.32
N PRO A 318 -19.27 34.61 -14.10
CA PRO A 318 -20.68 34.76 -13.77
C PRO A 318 -21.08 33.76 -12.68
N ARG A 319 -21.33 34.25 -11.47
CA ARG A 319 -22.01 33.53 -10.40
C ARG A 319 -23.52 33.78 -10.51
N ILE A 320 -24.28 32.72 -10.78
CA ILE A 320 -25.75 32.79 -10.75
C ILE A 320 -26.20 32.63 -9.30
N LEU A 321 -26.80 33.66 -8.73
CA LEU A 321 -27.39 33.65 -7.39
C LEU A 321 -28.66 32.79 -7.37
N PRO A 322 -29.13 32.34 -6.19
CA PRO A 322 -30.34 31.54 -6.06
C PRO A 322 -31.61 32.16 -6.67
N ASN A 323 -31.63 33.49 -6.85
CA ASN A 323 -32.72 34.23 -7.50
C ASN A 323 -32.57 34.31 -9.04
N GLY A 324 -31.60 33.59 -9.63
CA GLY A 324 -31.30 33.61 -11.06
C GLY A 324 -30.43 34.79 -11.53
N THR A 325 -30.01 35.69 -10.63
CA THR A 325 -29.19 36.86 -11.00
C THR A 325 -27.73 36.47 -11.19
N THR A 326 -27.15 36.82 -12.33
CA THR A 326 -25.71 36.67 -12.56
C THR A 326 -24.93 37.84 -11.95
N VAL A 327 -24.18 37.60 -10.88
CA VAL A 327 -23.14 38.52 -10.38
C VAL A 327 -21.79 38.06 -10.86
N TRP A 328 -20.96 39.02 -11.26
CA TRP A 328 -19.63 38.74 -11.74
C TRP A 328 -18.66 38.88 -10.58
N GLU A 329 -18.08 37.76 -10.11
CA GLU A 329 -17.12 37.77 -9.01
C GLU A 329 -15.69 37.64 -9.55
N ASP A 330 -14.77 38.39 -8.93
CA ASP A 330 -13.33 38.20 -9.12
C ASP A 330 -12.95 36.86 -8.50
N GLN A 331 -12.73 35.84 -9.33
CA GLN A 331 -12.08 34.62 -8.86
C GLN A 331 -10.57 34.80 -8.91
N TRP A 332 -9.94 34.58 -7.76
CA TRP A 332 -8.48 34.61 -7.59
C TRP A 332 -7.88 33.37 -8.26
N PHE A 333 -7.60 33.48 -9.55
CA PHE A 333 -6.73 32.52 -10.23
C PHE A 333 -5.29 33.04 -10.18
N SER A 334 -4.33 32.16 -9.88
CA SER A 334 -2.93 32.54 -10.03
C SER A 334 -2.58 32.67 -11.50
N ASN A 335 -1.57 33.49 -11.81
CA ASN A 335 -0.90 33.40 -13.11
C ASN A 335 -0.45 31.94 -13.34
N PRO A 336 -0.60 31.40 -14.56
CA PRO A 336 -0.01 30.12 -14.91
C PRO A 336 1.51 30.23 -14.74
N ILE A 337 2.09 29.24 -14.05
CA ILE A 337 3.51 29.15 -13.74
C ILE A 337 4.14 28.23 -14.79
N PRO A 338 4.95 28.74 -15.73
CA PRO A 338 5.67 27.88 -16.66
C PRO A 338 6.66 27.00 -15.87
N LEU A 339 6.56 25.69 -16.05
CA LEU A 339 7.44 24.72 -15.40
C LEU A 339 8.47 24.17 -16.39
N ALA A 340 8.05 23.83 -17.61
CA ALA A 340 8.98 23.38 -18.64
C ALA A 340 8.55 23.79 -20.07
N SER A 341 9.49 24.30 -20.85
CA SER A 341 9.31 24.76 -22.24
C SER A 341 9.86 23.77 -23.26
N PHE A 342 9.35 23.82 -24.49
CA PHE A 342 9.92 23.07 -25.62
C PHE A 342 11.31 23.62 -25.94
N TYR A 343 12.32 22.75 -25.94
CA TYR A 343 13.72 23.16 -26.13
C TYR A 343 14.34 22.59 -27.41
N ASP A 344 14.21 21.29 -27.64
CA ASP A 344 14.71 20.62 -28.84
C ASP A 344 13.96 19.30 -29.09
N TRP A 345 14.34 18.55 -30.12
CA TRP A 345 13.89 17.18 -30.38
C TRP A 345 15.05 16.19 -30.44
N THR A 346 14.74 14.91 -30.27
CA THR A 346 15.70 13.83 -30.52
C THR A 346 15.52 13.28 -31.94
N GLU A 347 16.44 12.44 -32.40
CA GLU A 347 16.29 11.69 -33.66
C GLU A 347 15.08 10.74 -33.67
N ASN A 348 14.54 10.44 -32.49
CA ASN A 348 13.36 9.59 -32.30
C ASN A 348 12.05 10.38 -32.30
N PHE A 349 12.08 11.67 -32.66
CA PHE A 349 10.88 12.48 -32.87
C PHE A 349 10.48 12.52 -34.33
N THR A 350 9.20 12.29 -34.60
CA THR A 350 8.59 12.47 -35.91
C THR A 350 7.67 13.68 -35.88
N PHE A 351 7.95 14.67 -36.72
CA PHE A 351 7.11 15.85 -36.91
C PHE A 351 5.84 15.47 -37.65
N MET A 352 4.70 16.07 -37.27
CA MET A 352 3.41 15.76 -37.89
C MET A 352 3.42 15.94 -39.41
N GLU A 353 4.09 16.98 -39.90
CA GLU A 353 4.24 17.30 -41.32
C GLU A 353 4.99 16.22 -42.11
N TYR A 354 5.69 15.31 -41.42
CA TYR A 354 6.49 14.24 -42.01
C TYR A 354 5.96 12.82 -41.74
N TYR A 355 4.76 12.66 -41.14
CA TYR A 355 4.19 11.33 -40.83
C TYR A 355 4.01 10.41 -42.04
N ALA A 356 3.90 10.97 -43.25
CA ALA A 356 3.79 10.22 -44.49
C ALA A 356 5.13 9.99 -45.20
N ASN A 357 6.21 10.62 -44.73
CA ASN A 357 7.53 10.62 -45.37
C ASN A 357 8.65 10.99 -44.36
N VAL A 358 8.98 10.05 -43.47
CA VAL A 358 10.06 10.20 -42.49
C VAL A 358 11.43 10.21 -43.18
N TRP A 359 11.59 9.57 -44.35
CA TRP A 359 12.82 9.73 -45.13
C TRP A 359 13.07 11.20 -45.52
N ALA A 360 12.03 11.93 -45.92
CA ALA A 360 12.14 13.36 -46.15
C ALA A 360 12.48 14.14 -44.87
N GLN A 361 12.02 13.68 -43.70
CA GLN A 361 12.43 14.27 -42.41
C GLN A 361 13.92 14.07 -42.16
N LYS A 362 14.44 12.86 -42.38
CA LYS A 362 15.86 12.54 -42.18
C LYS A 362 16.78 13.38 -43.06
N ASN A 363 16.30 13.80 -44.24
CA ASN A 363 17.03 14.67 -45.15
C ASN A 363 16.69 16.17 -44.99
N ALA A 364 15.75 16.51 -44.11
CA ALA A 364 15.38 17.90 -43.87
C ALA A 364 16.47 18.60 -43.05
N THR A 365 16.84 19.81 -43.46
CA THR A 365 17.74 20.65 -42.65
C THR A 365 17.05 21.07 -41.35
N ARG A 366 17.81 21.40 -40.32
CA ARG A 366 17.26 21.95 -39.07
C ARG A 366 16.42 23.21 -39.34
N ASP A 367 16.85 24.08 -40.26
CA ASP A 367 16.09 25.28 -40.66
C ASP A 367 14.73 24.93 -41.29
N THR A 368 14.65 23.82 -42.01
CA THR A 368 13.37 23.29 -42.52
C THR A 368 12.50 22.79 -41.37
N LEU A 369 13.07 22.00 -40.46
CA LEU A 369 12.35 21.45 -39.31
C LEU A 369 11.87 22.53 -38.34
N MET A 370 12.63 23.63 -38.17
CA MET A 370 12.23 24.78 -37.34
C MET A 370 11.00 25.53 -37.88
N LYS A 371 10.63 25.33 -39.16
CA LYS A 371 9.42 25.92 -39.76
C LYS A 371 8.16 25.09 -39.54
N THR A 372 8.28 23.87 -39.04
CA THR A 372 7.14 23.03 -38.63
C THR A 372 6.39 23.65 -37.45
N LEU A 373 5.23 23.11 -37.10
CA LEU A 373 4.49 23.51 -35.90
C LEU A 373 5.32 23.30 -34.63
N PHE A 374 5.94 22.13 -34.47
CA PHE A 374 6.80 21.86 -33.30
C PHE A 374 8.03 22.77 -33.27
N GLY A 375 8.68 22.98 -34.42
CA GLY A 375 9.83 23.88 -34.56
C GLY A 375 9.51 25.32 -34.15
N ARG A 376 8.32 25.82 -34.49
CA ARG A 376 7.82 27.11 -33.99
C ARG A 376 7.54 27.09 -32.49
N GLY A 377 7.03 25.98 -31.96
CA GLY A 377 6.86 25.80 -30.53
C GLY A 377 8.17 26.02 -29.76
N ILE A 378 9.29 25.54 -30.30
CA ILE A 378 10.63 25.80 -29.76
C ILE A 378 11.04 27.26 -29.94
N SER A 379 10.91 27.82 -31.14
CA SER A 379 11.38 29.20 -31.40
C SER A 379 10.60 30.26 -30.62
N GLU A 380 9.32 30.02 -30.33
CA GLU A 380 8.47 30.88 -29.53
C GLU A 380 8.59 30.62 -28.02
N GLY A 381 9.34 29.59 -27.60
CA GLY A 381 9.46 29.21 -26.19
C GLY A 381 8.11 28.77 -25.59
N LEU A 382 7.29 28.06 -26.36
CA LEU A 382 6.02 27.53 -25.88
C LEU A 382 6.26 26.54 -24.74
N ILE A 383 5.26 26.41 -23.88
CA ILE A 383 5.35 25.65 -22.64
C ILE A 383 4.73 24.27 -22.86
N SER A 384 5.41 23.23 -22.41
CA SER A 384 4.87 21.87 -22.36
C SER A 384 4.24 21.60 -20.99
N ILE A 385 4.88 22.02 -19.89
CA ILE A 385 4.39 21.76 -18.52
C ILE A 385 4.13 23.07 -17.80
N MET A 386 2.93 23.21 -17.23
CA MET A 386 2.52 24.38 -16.45
C MET A 386 1.96 23.97 -15.09
N GLY A 387 2.20 24.82 -14.09
CA GLY A 387 1.66 24.72 -12.73
C GLY A 387 0.89 25.98 -12.36
N GLY A 388 0.21 25.99 -11.22
CA GLY A 388 -0.54 27.14 -10.73
C GLY A 388 -1.67 26.75 -9.79
N TYR A 389 -2.61 27.67 -9.59
CA TYR A 389 -3.73 27.53 -8.68
C TYR A 389 -5.06 27.82 -9.38
N MET A 390 -6.11 27.13 -8.93
CA MET A 390 -7.50 27.37 -9.30
C MET A 390 -8.35 27.30 -8.04
N GLY A 391 -8.80 28.46 -7.56
CA GLY A 391 -9.32 28.58 -6.20
C GLY A 391 -8.25 28.14 -5.19
N ASN A 392 -8.60 27.22 -4.29
CA ASN A 392 -7.65 26.67 -3.33
C ASN A 392 -6.86 25.47 -3.85
N GLY A 393 -7.26 24.89 -4.99
CA GLY A 393 -6.61 23.73 -5.58
C GLY A 393 -5.34 24.13 -6.33
N LYS A 394 -4.33 23.26 -6.33
CA LYS A 394 -3.19 23.41 -7.22
C LYS A 394 -3.45 22.60 -8.48
N VAL A 395 -2.91 23.05 -9.60
CA VAL A 395 -3.11 22.40 -10.90
C VAL A 395 -1.75 22.25 -11.58
N VAL A 396 -1.52 21.09 -12.17
CA VAL A 396 -0.37 20.81 -13.04
C VAL A 396 -0.92 20.23 -14.34
N VAL A 397 -0.57 20.82 -15.47
CA VAL A 397 -0.97 20.33 -16.79
C VAL A 397 0.26 20.13 -17.67
N SER A 398 0.25 19.08 -18.47
CA SER A 398 1.33 18.71 -19.38
C SER A 398 0.80 18.46 -20.79
N GLY A 399 1.39 19.13 -21.78
CA GLY A 399 1.15 18.83 -23.19
C GLY A 399 1.79 17.51 -23.63
N SER A 400 2.93 17.16 -23.03
CA SER A 400 3.59 15.87 -23.22
C SER A 400 2.98 14.79 -22.31
N HIS A 401 3.49 13.55 -22.43
CA HIS A 401 3.08 12.41 -21.63
C HIS A 401 4.18 11.99 -20.63
N PRO A 402 4.43 12.76 -19.54
CA PRO A 402 5.42 12.37 -18.54
C PRO A 402 5.06 11.10 -17.75
N GLU A 403 3.83 10.60 -17.88
CA GLU A 403 3.43 9.27 -17.41
C GLU A 403 4.06 8.14 -18.21
N LEU A 404 4.50 8.40 -19.45
CA LEU A 404 5.16 7.41 -20.29
C LEU A 404 6.66 7.51 -20.04
N GLY A 405 7.25 6.42 -19.54
CA GLY A 405 8.70 6.30 -19.47
C GLY A 405 9.36 6.54 -20.84
N THR A 406 10.63 6.91 -20.86
CA THR A 406 11.41 6.94 -22.12
C THR A 406 11.65 5.52 -22.66
N ARG A 407 11.34 4.51 -21.85
CA ARG A 407 11.47 3.09 -22.14
C ARG A 407 10.09 2.45 -22.35
N PRO A 408 9.96 1.55 -23.33
CA PRO A 408 8.72 0.80 -23.56
C PRO A 408 8.25 -0.05 -22.36
N SER A 409 9.17 -0.53 -21.52
CA SER A 409 8.87 -1.40 -20.37
C SER A 409 8.16 -0.69 -19.21
N LEU A 410 8.03 0.64 -19.25
CA LEU A 410 7.51 1.46 -18.14
C LEU A 410 8.22 1.23 -16.79
N GLU A 411 9.37 0.55 -16.79
CA GLU A 411 10.19 0.37 -15.60
C GLU A 411 10.94 1.66 -15.28
N PHE A 412 10.74 2.18 -14.07
CA PHE A 412 11.39 3.40 -13.62
C PHE A 412 12.74 3.09 -12.98
N LEU A 413 13.83 3.24 -13.74
CA LEU A 413 15.23 3.03 -13.31
C LEU A 413 15.96 4.36 -13.09
N GLY A 414 15.59 5.08 -12.01
CA GLY A 414 16.41 6.16 -11.46
C GLY A 414 16.58 7.38 -12.39
N ASP A 415 17.81 7.65 -12.84
CA ASP A 415 18.23 8.90 -13.50
C ASP A 415 17.46 9.18 -14.82
N GLU A 416 16.99 8.14 -15.52
CA GLU A 416 16.37 8.26 -16.85
C GLU A 416 14.87 8.58 -16.79
N ASP A 417 14.22 8.36 -15.64
CA ASP A 417 12.77 8.46 -15.46
C ASP A 417 12.34 9.77 -14.81
N ILE A 418 13.00 10.82 -15.24
CA ILE A 418 12.79 12.17 -14.73
C ILE A 418 11.35 12.66 -14.89
N GLN A 419 10.63 12.11 -15.87
CA GLN A 419 9.22 12.37 -16.13
C GLN A 419 8.31 11.87 -15.00
N ALA A 420 8.55 10.65 -14.53
CA ALA A 420 7.84 10.04 -13.40
C ALA A 420 8.03 10.85 -12.10
N LYS A 421 9.24 11.39 -11.91
CA LYS A 421 9.56 12.27 -10.79
C LYS A 421 8.75 13.58 -10.80
N ILE A 422 8.48 14.15 -11.97
CA ILE A 422 7.64 15.38 -12.08
C ILE A 422 6.24 15.11 -11.52
N TYR A 423 5.63 13.96 -11.84
CA TYR A 423 4.31 13.63 -11.29
C TYR A 423 4.34 13.22 -9.82
N ALA A 424 5.39 12.54 -9.36
CA ALA A 424 5.59 12.31 -7.92
C ALA A 424 5.63 13.63 -7.15
N ASN A 425 6.46 14.57 -7.62
CA ASN A 425 6.58 15.91 -7.05
C ASN A 425 5.26 16.69 -7.16
N ALA A 426 4.52 16.54 -8.25
CA ALA A 426 3.20 17.14 -8.41
C ALA A 426 2.22 16.61 -7.37
N ILE A 427 2.13 15.28 -7.17
CA ILE A 427 1.28 14.67 -6.15
C ILE A 427 1.64 15.21 -4.75
N TYR A 428 2.93 15.22 -4.37
CA TYR A 428 3.38 15.77 -3.09
C TYR A 428 3.05 17.25 -2.93
N TRP A 429 3.25 18.02 -3.99
CA TRP A 429 2.85 19.42 -3.99
C TRP A 429 1.34 19.56 -3.78
N GLN A 430 0.51 18.74 -4.44
CA GLN A 430 -0.94 18.76 -4.25
C GLN A 430 -1.35 18.47 -2.82
N VAL A 431 -0.81 17.41 -2.23
CA VAL A 431 -1.24 16.93 -0.91
C VAL A 431 -0.63 17.69 0.27
N SER A 432 0.35 18.57 0.04
CA SER A 432 0.82 19.47 1.11
C SER A 432 -0.34 20.34 1.64
N GLU A 433 -0.54 20.34 2.95
CA GLU A 433 -1.72 20.82 3.70
C GLU A 433 -2.26 22.25 3.36
N PRO A 434 -3.54 22.58 3.70
CA PRO A 434 -4.53 21.76 4.45
C PRO A 434 -5.98 21.70 3.87
N SER A 435 -6.51 20.49 3.59
CA SER A 435 -7.95 20.13 3.70
C SER A 435 -8.17 18.62 3.51
N PHE A 436 -9.14 17.98 4.22
CA PHE A 436 -9.18 16.53 4.51
C PHE A 436 -10.60 15.93 4.67
N ASN A 437 -10.82 14.62 4.37
CA ASN A 437 -11.94 13.78 4.88
C ASN A 437 -11.83 12.27 4.53
N PRO A 438 -11.74 11.25 5.43
CA PRO A 438 -11.59 9.82 5.03
C PRO A 438 -12.84 8.94 5.27
N VAL A 439 -13.05 7.89 4.45
CA VAL A 439 -14.08 6.82 4.63
C VAL A 439 -13.59 5.46 4.08
N SER A 440 -14.12 4.33 4.57
CA SER A 440 -13.82 2.92 4.18
C SER A 440 -15.08 2.05 4.00
N PHE A 441 -15.03 0.98 3.19
CA PHE A 441 -16.13 0.01 2.95
C PHE A 441 -15.64 -1.46 2.77
N PRO A 442 -16.53 -2.50 2.86
CA PRO A 442 -16.17 -3.94 2.76
C PRO A 442 -16.74 -4.67 1.51
N ILE A 443 -16.21 -5.87 1.15
CA ILE A 443 -16.89 -7.13 0.66
C ILE A 443 -15.87 -8.20 0.10
N SER A 444 -16.23 -9.49 0.18
CA SER A 444 -15.57 -10.80 -0.18
C SER A 444 -15.45 -11.16 -1.68
N TYR A 445 -14.82 -12.24 -2.23
CA TYR A 445 -13.73 -13.24 -2.04
C TYR A 445 -13.62 -14.00 -3.40
N GLY A 446 -12.43 -14.42 -3.90
CA GLY A 446 -12.32 -15.16 -5.20
C GLY A 446 -10.93 -15.60 -5.70
N VAL A 447 -10.06 -16.12 -4.82
CA VAL A 447 -8.67 -16.55 -5.14
C VAL A 447 -8.58 -17.72 -6.14
N SER A 448 -9.57 -18.61 -6.22
CA SER A 448 -9.50 -19.83 -7.04
C SER A 448 -9.51 -19.57 -8.56
N GLN A 449 -10.06 -18.44 -9.01
CA GLN A 449 -10.16 -18.11 -10.43
C GLN A 449 -8.84 -17.55 -11.00
N VAL A 450 -8.01 -16.91 -10.17
CA VAL A 450 -6.70 -16.35 -10.60
C VAL A 450 -5.76 -17.46 -11.06
N LEU A 451 -5.79 -18.61 -10.37
CA LEU A 451 -4.93 -19.75 -10.65
C LEU A 451 -5.26 -20.45 -11.98
N SER A 452 -6.53 -20.49 -12.40
CA SER A 452 -6.89 -21.06 -13.71
C SER A 452 -6.46 -20.15 -14.87
N LEU A 453 -6.52 -18.83 -14.67
CA LEU A 453 -6.14 -17.84 -15.69
C LEU A 453 -4.64 -17.81 -15.96
N ARG A 454 -3.81 -18.07 -14.95
CA ARG A 454 -2.35 -18.23 -15.10
C ARG A 454 -1.99 -19.24 -16.18
N SER A 455 -2.50 -20.46 -16.05
CA SER A 455 -2.20 -21.58 -16.96
C SER A 455 -2.65 -21.28 -18.40
N ASP A 456 -3.72 -20.51 -18.56
CA ASP A 456 -4.24 -20.14 -19.87
C ASP A 456 -3.39 -19.06 -20.56
N VAL A 457 -2.90 -18.06 -19.81
CA VAL A 457 -2.01 -17.00 -20.35
C VAL A 457 -0.64 -17.57 -20.71
N GLU A 458 -0.04 -18.40 -19.83
CA GLU A 458 1.24 -19.09 -20.11
C GLU A 458 1.16 -19.94 -21.39
N ARG A 459 0.04 -20.65 -21.59
CA ARG A 459 -0.20 -21.42 -22.82
C ARG A 459 -0.30 -20.52 -24.05
N LEU A 460 -1.08 -19.43 -23.98
CA LEU A 460 -1.25 -18.51 -25.12
C LEU A 460 0.06 -17.85 -25.56
N VAL A 461 0.91 -17.44 -24.62
CA VAL A 461 2.22 -16.85 -24.96
C VAL A 461 3.14 -17.89 -25.56
N LYS A 462 3.16 -19.12 -25.02
CA LYS A 462 3.92 -20.22 -25.62
C LYS A 462 3.45 -20.52 -27.05
N ASP A 463 2.15 -20.48 -27.30
CA ASP A 463 1.57 -20.70 -28.63
C ASP A 463 1.93 -19.56 -29.59
N ILE A 464 1.83 -18.29 -29.17
CA ILE A 464 2.23 -17.12 -29.98
C ILE A 464 3.71 -17.18 -30.35
N SER A 465 4.60 -17.41 -29.37
CA SER A 465 6.05 -17.44 -29.61
C SER A 465 6.49 -18.64 -30.47
N LYS A 466 5.80 -19.77 -30.37
CA LYS A 466 6.07 -20.97 -31.18
C LYS A 466 5.56 -20.82 -32.61
N ASP A 467 4.34 -20.31 -32.77
CA ASP A 467 3.68 -20.24 -34.08
C ASP A 467 4.15 -19.03 -34.91
N PHE A 468 4.67 -17.98 -34.27
CA PHE A 468 5.08 -16.72 -34.91
C PHE A 468 6.45 -16.21 -34.42
N PRO A 469 7.56 -16.92 -34.69
CA PRO A 469 8.91 -16.50 -34.30
C PRO A 469 9.40 -15.23 -35.02
N SER A 470 8.64 -14.71 -35.98
CA SER A 470 8.91 -13.49 -36.74
C SER A 470 7.57 -12.82 -37.08
N PRO A 471 7.52 -11.48 -37.27
CA PRO A 471 6.25 -10.80 -37.55
C PRO A 471 5.70 -11.30 -38.90
N PRO A 472 4.43 -11.76 -38.96
CA PRO A 472 3.88 -12.27 -40.22
C PRO A 472 3.89 -11.22 -41.33
N ASP A 473 4.17 -11.64 -42.57
CA ASP A 473 4.36 -10.77 -43.75
C ASP A 473 3.27 -9.70 -43.95
N ARG A 474 2.04 -9.98 -43.54
CA ARG A 474 0.91 -9.03 -43.58
C ARG A 474 1.06 -7.83 -42.65
N LEU A 475 1.76 -7.97 -41.53
CA LEU A 475 2.15 -6.85 -40.66
C LEU A 475 3.31 -6.05 -41.26
N VAL A 476 4.04 -6.65 -42.20
CA VAL A 476 5.18 -6.10 -42.94
C VAL A 476 4.76 -5.61 -44.34
N THR A 477 3.47 -5.45 -44.61
CA THR A 477 3.02 -5.06 -45.96
C THR A 477 3.48 -3.63 -46.34
N PRO A 478 3.84 -3.38 -47.63
CA PRO A 478 4.44 -2.14 -48.12
C PRO A 478 3.70 -0.83 -47.82
N VAL A 479 2.41 -0.91 -47.46
CA VAL A 479 1.54 0.24 -47.22
C VAL A 479 1.60 0.69 -45.75
N THR A 480 1.91 -0.21 -44.82
CA THR A 480 2.16 0.08 -43.39
C THR A 480 3.64 0.11 -43.03
N THR A 481 4.54 -0.40 -43.89
CA THR A 481 5.99 -0.22 -43.76
C THR A 481 6.49 1.16 -44.21
N ARG A 482 5.59 2.05 -44.66
CA ARG A 482 5.92 3.49 -44.73
C ARG A 482 5.96 4.07 -43.31
N GLU A 483 7.09 3.82 -42.65
CA GLU A 483 7.85 4.79 -41.89
C GLU A 483 7.27 5.38 -40.60
N ARG A 484 6.15 4.88 -40.04
CA ARG A 484 5.74 5.33 -38.71
C ARG A 484 6.59 4.68 -37.63
N SER A 485 7.71 5.32 -37.32
CA SER A 485 8.56 4.97 -36.20
C SER A 485 8.06 5.67 -34.93
N THR A 486 7.26 4.96 -34.13
CA THR A 486 7.19 5.24 -32.70
C THR A 486 8.49 4.75 -32.05
N PHE A 487 9.19 5.65 -31.36
CA PHE A 487 10.42 5.41 -30.62
C PHE A 487 11.68 5.03 -31.45
N GLY A 488 11.75 5.37 -32.73
CA GLY A 488 12.95 5.07 -33.54
C GLY A 488 13.11 3.60 -33.97
N MET A 489 12.25 2.70 -33.51
CA MET A 489 12.33 1.25 -33.76
C MET A 489 11.68 0.83 -35.08
N THR A 490 12.25 -0.18 -35.75
CA THR A 490 11.61 -0.83 -36.90
C THR A 490 10.49 -1.78 -36.44
N PRO A 491 9.52 -2.15 -37.30
CA PRO A 491 8.51 -3.16 -36.94
C PRO A 491 9.11 -4.49 -36.48
N GLN A 492 10.26 -4.89 -37.04
CA GLN A 492 10.98 -6.10 -36.63
C GLN A 492 11.54 -5.96 -35.21
N ASP A 493 12.19 -4.83 -34.91
CA ASP A 493 12.72 -4.54 -33.57
C ASP A 493 11.61 -4.53 -32.53
N LYS A 494 10.46 -3.92 -32.86
CA LYS A 494 9.27 -3.92 -32.02
C LYS A 494 8.72 -5.33 -31.77
N TRP A 495 8.66 -6.17 -32.79
CA TRP A 495 8.17 -7.55 -32.66
C TRP A 495 9.10 -8.42 -31.80
N SER A 496 10.40 -8.34 -32.05
CA SER A 496 11.39 -9.07 -31.25
C SER A 496 11.41 -8.60 -29.80
N TRP A 497 11.26 -7.30 -29.57
CA TRP A 497 11.11 -6.75 -28.23
C TRP A 497 9.82 -7.25 -27.56
N PHE A 498 8.66 -7.10 -28.22
CA PHE A 498 7.35 -7.55 -27.73
C PHE A 498 7.38 -9.02 -27.29
N LEU A 499 7.95 -9.92 -28.09
CA LEU A 499 8.04 -11.34 -27.74
C LEU A 499 8.93 -11.61 -26.52
N SER A 500 10.02 -10.86 -26.37
CA SER A 500 10.91 -10.96 -25.20
C SER A 500 10.22 -10.45 -23.95
N ASP A 501 9.63 -9.26 -24.04
CA ASP A 501 8.97 -8.54 -22.94
C ASP A 501 7.72 -9.30 -22.47
N LEU A 502 6.88 -9.79 -23.40
CA LEU A 502 5.71 -10.60 -23.08
C LEU A 502 6.07 -11.86 -22.29
N SER A 503 7.16 -12.54 -22.64
CA SER A 503 7.63 -13.73 -21.93
C SER A 503 8.12 -13.42 -20.52
N GLU A 504 8.90 -12.35 -20.37
CA GLU A 504 9.41 -11.91 -19.07
C GLU A 504 8.27 -11.43 -18.18
N ASN A 505 7.37 -10.60 -18.71
CA ASN A 505 6.20 -10.14 -18.00
C ASN A 505 5.27 -11.29 -17.57
N CYS A 506 5.08 -12.31 -18.42
CA CYS A 506 4.32 -13.52 -18.04
C CYS A 506 4.93 -14.24 -16.85
N LYS A 507 6.25 -14.39 -16.85
CA LYS A 507 6.96 -15.03 -15.75
C LYS A 507 6.80 -14.23 -14.48
N GLU A 508 6.97 -12.91 -14.55
CA GLU A 508 6.80 -12.06 -13.38
C GLU A 508 5.35 -12.08 -12.85
N VAL A 509 4.33 -12.15 -13.73
CA VAL A 509 2.92 -12.18 -13.31
C VAL A 509 2.64 -13.51 -12.61
N ALA A 510 3.20 -14.61 -13.14
CA ALA A 510 3.13 -15.92 -12.53
C ALA A 510 3.83 -15.95 -11.16
N ASP A 511 5.01 -15.35 -11.04
CA ASP A 511 5.76 -15.25 -9.79
C ASP A 511 4.99 -14.41 -8.76
N ALA A 512 4.36 -13.31 -9.18
CA ALA A 512 3.64 -12.43 -8.29
C ALA A 512 2.28 -13.01 -7.85
N CYS A 513 1.56 -13.73 -8.73
CA CYS A 513 0.41 -14.57 -8.35
C CYS A 513 0.81 -15.67 -7.33
N THR A 514 1.99 -16.26 -7.48
CA THR A 514 2.53 -17.25 -6.54
C THR A 514 2.82 -16.61 -5.18
N LYS A 515 3.45 -15.42 -5.16
CA LYS A 515 3.67 -14.63 -3.94
C LYS A 515 2.35 -14.32 -3.22
N LEU A 516 1.34 -13.84 -3.95
CA LEU A 516 0.01 -13.55 -3.39
C LEU A 516 -0.67 -14.77 -2.80
N THR A 517 -0.57 -15.93 -3.46
CA THR A 517 -1.12 -17.19 -2.95
C THR A 517 -0.43 -17.62 -1.64
N ASN A 518 0.89 -17.51 -1.59
CA ASN A 518 1.67 -17.81 -0.38
C ASN A 518 1.29 -16.83 0.75
N MET A 519 1.13 -15.55 0.42
CA MET A 519 0.76 -14.50 1.37
C MET A 519 -0.63 -14.70 1.96
N MET A 520 -1.62 -15.03 1.12
CA MET A 520 -2.96 -15.39 1.57
C MET A 520 -2.95 -16.64 2.47
N SER A 521 -2.15 -17.65 2.12
CA SER A 521 -1.98 -18.85 2.94
C SER A 521 -1.35 -18.53 4.31
N MET A 522 -0.35 -17.63 4.34
CA MET A 522 0.26 -17.16 5.58
C MET A 522 -0.76 -16.41 6.44
N LEU A 523 -1.47 -15.42 5.88
CA LEU A 523 -2.50 -14.66 6.60
C LEU A 523 -3.60 -15.55 7.17
N GLN A 524 -4.07 -16.54 6.40
CA GLN A 524 -5.06 -17.51 6.85
C GLN A 524 -4.49 -18.35 8.01
N SER A 525 -3.26 -18.84 7.91
CA SER A 525 -2.61 -19.57 8.99
C SER A 525 -2.48 -18.73 10.27
N LYS A 526 -2.21 -17.42 10.17
CA LYS A 526 -2.18 -16.51 11.34
C LYS A 526 -3.55 -16.29 11.93
N LEU A 527 -4.59 -16.16 11.10
CA LEU A 527 -5.96 -16.07 11.57
C LEU A 527 -6.34 -17.33 12.38
N ASP A 528 -6.03 -18.51 11.87
CA ASP A 528 -6.29 -19.79 12.54
C ASP A 528 -5.51 -19.88 13.87
N GLY A 529 -4.25 -19.44 13.89
CA GLY A 529 -3.42 -19.34 15.08
C GLY A 529 -4.02 -18.41 16.15
N LEU A 530 -4.47 -17.21 15.76
CA LEU A 530 -5.12 -16.26 16.66
C LEU A 530 -6.44 -16.81 17.21
N GLN A 531 -7.25 -17.50 16.40
CA GLN A 531 -8.46 -18.17 16.87
C GLN A 531 -8.16 -19.29 17.87
N SER A 532 -7.04 -20.01 17.71
CA SER A 532 -6.57 -21.01 18.67
C SER A 532 -6.14 -20.35 20.00
N LEU A 533 -5.40 -19.24 19.93
CA LEU A 533 -5.01 -18.48 21.13
C LEU A 533 -6.22 -17.89 21.85
N GLU A 534 -7.19 -17.34 21.12
CA GLU A 534 -8.45 -16.83 21.68
C GLU A 534 -9.18 -17.93 22.47
N LYS A 535 -9.28 -19.15 21.92
CA LYS A 535 -9.89 -20.29 22.61
C LYS A 535 -9.14 -20.65 23.90
N ARG A 536 -7.80 -20.70 23.87
CA ARG A 536 -6.96 -20.97 25.06
C ARG A 536 -7.14 -19.90 26.13
N LEU A 537 -7.13 -18.62 25.75
CA LEU A 537 -7.34 -17.51 26.68
C LEU A 537 -8.75 -17.55 27.29
N LEU A 538 -9.79 -17.82 26.50
CA LEU A 538 -11.14 -17.99 27.04
C LEU A 538 -11.25 -19.16 28.02
N GLU A 539 -10.49 -20.24 27.81
CA GLU A 539 -10.42 -21.36 28.75
C GLU A 539 -9.67 -20.98 30.04
N LEU A 540 -8.54 -20.27 29.94
CA LEU A 540 -7.84 -19.71 31.10
C LEU A 540 -8.75 -18.75 31.89
N ARG A 541 -9.52 -17.90 31.20
CA ARG A 541 -10.50 -17.02 31.84
C ARG A 541 -11.56 -17.81 32.61
N ARG A 542 -12.09 -18.88 32.03
CA ARG A 542 -13.04 -19.79 32.71
C ARG A 542 -12.43 -20.47 33.94
N ARG A 543 -11.10 -20.65 33.96
CA ARG A 543 -10.33 -21.19 35.09
C ARG A 543 -9.92 -20.11 36.12
N GLY A 544 -10.38 -18.86 35.94
CA GLY A 544 -10.21 -17.77 36.90
C GLY A 544 -9.02 -16.86 36.66
N PHE A 545 -8.34 -16.96 35.51
CA PHE A 545 -7.25 -16.06 35.17
C PHE A 545 -7.74 -14.71 34.65
N GLU A 546 -7.07 -13.63 35.05
CA GLU A 546 -7.26 -12.29 34.49
C GLU A 546 -6.47 -12.18 33.17
N VAL A 547 -7.16 -12.37 32.05
CA VAL A 547 -6.58 -12.41 30.69
C VAL A 547 -7.26 -11.44 29.72
N ASP A 548 -7.97 -10.44 30.25
CA ASP A 548 -8.79 -9.54 29.44
C ASP A 548 -7.92 -8.65 28.53
N ARG A 549 -6.72 -8.27 28.99
CA ARG A 549 -5.74 -7.52 28.19
C ARG A 549 -5.22 -8.35 27.01
N GLU A 550 -4.89 -9.61 27.25
CA GLU A 550 -4.39 -10.54 26.23
C GLU A 550 -5.49 -10.87 25.21
N LEU A 551 -6.73 -11.03 25.65
CA LEU A 551 -7.89 -11.19 24.76
C LEU A 551 -8.09 -9.98 23.86
N GLU A 552 -8.02 -8.77 24.41
CA GLU A 552 -8.12 -7.52 23.62
C GLU A 552 -6.99 -7.42 22.59
N GLN A 553 -5.76 -7.80 22.96
CA GLN A 553 -4.63 -7.88 22.02
C GLN A 553 -4.86 -8.90 20.91
N VAL A 554 -5.34 -10.11 21.22
CA VAL A 554 -5.67 -11.14 20.22
C VAL A 554 -6.78 -10.64 19.28
N HIS A 555 -7.82 -9.99 19.80
CA HIS A 555 -8.90 -9.41 19.00
C HIS A 555 -8.40 -8.30 18.07
N SER A 556 -7.57 -7.39 18.57
CA SER A 556 -6.95 -6.33 17.75
C SER A 556 -6.09 -6.91 16.63
N LEU A 557 -5.28 -7.93 16.91
CA LEU A 557 -4.46 -8.61 15.90
C LEU A 557 -5.32 -9.36 14.89
N ARG A 558 -6.43 -9.98 15.35
CA ARG A 558 -7.37 -10.69 14.48
C ARG A 558 -8.01 -9.74 13.48
N GLU A 559 -8.46 -8.57 13.92
CA GLU A 559 -9.02 -7.55 13.03
C GLU A 559 -7.98 -7.00 12.05
N MET A 560 -6.72 -6.88 12.46
CA MET A 560 -5.63 -6.49 11.57
C MET A 560 -5.36 -7.55 10.49
N VAL A 561 -5.29 -8.84 10.85
CA VAL A 561 -5.15 -9.95 9.89
C VAL A 561 -6.34 -9.97 8.92
N LEU A 562 -7.57 -9.86 9.44
CA LEU A 562 -8.78 -9.82 8.63
C LEU A 562 -8.80 -8.60 7.70
N ALA A 563 -8.32 -7.43 8.14
CA ALA A 563 -8.19 -6.25 7.29
C ALA A 563 -7.20 -6.46 6.14
N ASN A 564 -6.08 -7.14 6.37
CA ASN A 564 -5.12 -7.45 5.30
C ASN A 564 -5.65 -8.51 4.35
N ILE A 565 -6.32 -9.55 4.85
CA ILE A 565 -7.04 -10.53 4.03
C ILE A 565 -8.08 -9.80 3.16
N ARG A 566 -8.83 -8.86 3.73
CA ARG A 566 -9.81 -8.05 2.99
C ARG A 566 -9.14 -7.26 1.87
N ARG A 567 -8.10 -6.48 2.17
CA ARG A 567 -7.33 -5.70 1.18
C ARG A 567 -6.85 -6.55 0.02
N VAL A 568 -6.13 -7.64 0.31
CA VAL A 568 -5.62 -8.56 -0.72
C VAL A 568 -6.75 -9.15 -1.58
N ASN A 569 -7.93 -9.37 -1.02
CA ASN A 569 -9.08 -9.87 -1.79
C ASN A 569 -9.79 -8.78 -2.60
N GLU A 570 -9.86 -7.55 -2.10
CA GLU A 570 -10.37 -6.38 -2.82
C GLU A 570 -9.57 -6.19 -4.11
N ASP A 571 -8.25 -6.31 -4.01
CA ASP A 571 -7.31 -6.21 -5.13
C ASP A 571 -7.52 -7.33 -6.18
N ILE A 572 -7.98 -8.52 -5.74
CA ILE A 572 -8.19 -9.68 -6.62
C ILE A 572 -9.54 -9.66 -7.35
N ASN A 573 -10.64 -9.19 -6.72
CA ASN A 573 -12.01 -9.58 -7.10
C ASN A 573 -12.97 -8.45 -7.54
N PHE A 574 -12.49 -7.28 -7.95
CA PHE A 574 -13.41 -6.18 -8.29
C PHE A 574 -14.55 -6.59 -9.25
N LEU A 575 -15.79 -6.43 -8.78
CA LEU A 575 -17.03 -6.65 -9.53
C LEU A 575 -18.06 -5.59 -9.12
N TYR A 576 -18.38 -4.70 -10.06
CA TYR A 576 -19.70 -4.07 -10.13
C TYR A 576 -20.10 -4.07 -11.60
N VAL A 577 -21.16 -4.80 -11.94
CA VAL A 577 -21.84 -4.71 -13.22
C VAL A 577 -23.29 -4.41 -12.88
N GLU A 578 -23.67 -3.13 -12.91
CA GLU A 578 -25.07 -2.79 -13.07
C GLU A 578 -25.38 -2.85 -14.57
N GLU A 579 -26.25 -3.78 -14.96
CA GLU A 579 -26.86 -3.73 -16.28
C GLU A 579 -27.77 -2.50 -16.34
N TRP A 580 -27.24 -1.38 -16.81
CA TRP A 580 -28.06 -0.22 -17.10
C TRP A 580 -28.98 -0.55 -18.27
N THR A 581 -30.26 -0.73 -17.96
CA THR A 581 -31.33 -0.79 -18.95
C THR A 581 -31.92 0.62 -19.05
N PRO A 582 -31.89 1.28 -20.21
CA PRO A 582 -32.47 2.60 -20.35
C PRO A 582 -33.96 2.58 -19.94
N PRO A 583 -34.50 3.66 -19.33
CA PRO A 583 -35.89 3.72 -18.89
C PRO A 583 -36.93 3.50 -20.00
N ASP A 584 -36.53 3.63 -21.26
CA ASP A 584 -37.40 3.47 -22.43
C ASP A 584 -37.54 2.01 -22.92
N GLY A 585 -36.88 1.06 -22.26
CA GLY A 585 -36.94 -0.37 -22.59
C GLY A 585 -36.28 -0.72 -23.92
N THR A 586 -35.47 0.18 -24.50
CA THR A 586 -34.74 -0.14 -25.72
C THR A 586 -33.64 -1.18 -25.43
N PRO A 587 -33.51 -2.24 -26.25
CA PRO A 587 -32.40 -3.17 -26.11
C PRO A 587 -31.09 -2.42 -26.32
N PRO A 588 -30.05 -2.68 -25.51
CA PRO A 588 -28.79 -1.96 -25.60
C PRO A 588 -28.24 -2.08 -27.02
N ARG A 589 -28.12 -0.95 -27.72
CA ARG A 589 -27.38 -0.91 -28.99
C ARG A 589 -25.97 -1.41 -28.68
N GLN A 590 -25.45 -2.32 -29.50
CA GLN A 590 -24.09 -2.88 -29.41
C GLN A 590 -22.99 -1.82 -29.65
N TYR A 591 -22.98 -0.74 -28.87
CA TYR A 591 -21.73 -0.13 -28.45
C TYR A 591 -21.28 -0.96 -27.25
N ALA A 592 -20.01 -1.35 -27.21
CA ALA A 592 -19.39 -2.15 -26.15
C ALA A 592 -19.29 -1.35 -24.82
N GLY A 593 -20.41 -0.81 -24.35
CA GLY A 593 -20.59 0.08 -23.20
C GLY A 593 -20.93 -0.66 -21.91
N ALA A 594 -20.38 -1.85 -21.69
CA ALA A 594 -20.40 -2.42 -20.34
C ALA A 594 -19.31 -1.71 -19.52
N GLU A 595 -19.73 -0.96 -18.51
CA GLU A 595 -18.89 -0.29 -17.53
C GLU A 595 -18.25 -1.34 -16.61
N VAL A 596 -16.92 -1.43 -16.61
CA VAL A 596 -16.20 -2.43 -15.80
C VAL A 596 -14.98 -1.78 -15.14
N ARG A 597 -14.98 -1.70 -13.81
CA ARG A 597 -13.73 -1.61 -13.03
C ARG A 597 -13.09 -3.00 -13.02
N MET A 598 -11.91 -3.14 -13.63
CA MET A 598 -11.26 -4.45 -13.77
C MET A 598 -10.37 -4.78 -12.58
N GLY A 599 -10.75 -5.77 -11.77
CA GLY A 599 -9.82 -6.43 -10.84
C GLY A 599 -8.78 -7.29 -11.56
N LEU A 600 -7.75 -7.76 -10.86
CA LEU A 600 -6.67 -8.61 -11.41
C LEU A 600 -7.20 -9.76 -12.27
N LEU A 601 -8.30 -10.38 -11.84
CA LEU A 601 -8.93 -11.48 -12.57
C LEU A 601 -9.42 -11.08 -13.97
N GLN A 602 -10.08 -9.93 -14.06
CA GLN A 602 -10.60 -9.41 -15.31
C GLN A 602 -9.50 -8.82 -16.17
N LEU A 603 -8.46 -8.26 -15.55
CA LEU A 603 -7.22 -7.92 -16.24
C LEU A 603 -6.67 -9.18 -16.93
N LEU A 604 -6.40 -10.26 -16.18
CA LEU A 604 -5.88 -11.50 -16.75
C LEU A 604 -6.80 -12.10 -17.81
N ASN A 605 -8.12 -12.01 -17.64
CA ASN A 605 -9.08 -12.50 -18.62
C ASN A 605 -9.14 -11.61 -19.88
N LEU A 606 -9.04 -10.29 -19.74
CA LEU A 606 -8.95 -9.37 -20.87
C LEU A 606 -7.63 -9.57 -21.63
N THR A 607 -6.52 -9.77 -20.92
CA THR A 607 -5.24 -10.16 -21.51
C THR A 607 -5.38 -11.46 -22.30
N LYS A 608 -5.97 -12.50 -21.69
CA LYS A 608 -6.24 -13.78 -22.35
C LYS A 608 -7.09 -13.59 -23.61
N THR A 609 -8.18 -12.83 -23.54
CA THR A 609 -9.06 -12.54 -24.68
C THR A 609 -8.33 -11.76 -25.77
N ARG A 610 -7.55 -10.73 -25.41
CA ARG A 610 -6.78 -9.92 -26.38
C ARG A 610 -5.67 -10.74 -27.03
N LEU A 611 -4.91 -11.52 -26.26
CA LEU A 611 -3.91 -12.45 -26.78
C LEU A 611 -4.56 -13.50 -27.69
N GLY A 612 -5.75 -14.00 -27.35
CA GLY A 612 -6.54 -14.91 -28.19
C GLY A 612 -6.97 -14.25 -29.50
N ILE A 613 -7.47 -13.02 -29.47
CA ILE A 613 -7.82 -12.24 -30.66
C ILE A 613 -6.58 -12.00 -31.52
N VAL A 614 -5.45 -11.62 -30.91
CA VAL A 614 -4.17 -11.46 -31.60
C VAL A 614 -3.76 -12.79 -32.26
N LEU A 615 -3.80 -13.90 -31.54
CA LEU A 615 -3.45 -15.22 -32.07
C LEU A 615 -4.37 -15.66 -33.22
N SER A 616 -5.69 -15.54 -33.07
CA SER A 616 -6.65 -15.85 -34.15
C SER A 616 -6.49 -14.90 -35.34
N ALA A 617 -6.24 -13.61 -35.09
CA ALA A 617 -5.91 -12.66 -36.14
C ALA A 617 -4.63 -13.11 -36.85
N LEU A 618 -3.55 -13.45 -36.14
CA LEU A 618 -2.25 -13.95 -36.64
C LEU A 618 -2.34 -15.31 -37.36
N ARG A 619 -3.35 -16.13 -37.07
CA ARG A 619 -3.67 -17.35 -37.83
C ARG A 619 -4.55 -17.10 -39.06
N GLY A 620 -5.14 -15.90 -39.17
CA GLY A 620 -6.03 -15.54 -40.28
C GLY A 620 -7.45 -16.08 -40.11
N GLU A 621 -7.79 -16.53 -38.90
CA GLU A 621 -9.11 -17.07 -38.54
C GLU A 621 -10.17 -15.96 -38.47
N ILE A 622 -9.75 -14.73 -38.19
CA ILE A 622 -10.57 -13.53 -38.18
C ILE A 622 -9.92 -12.42 -39.01
N GLY A 623 -10.75 -11.62 -39.69
CA GLY A 623 -10.28 -10.39 -40.35
C GLY A 623 -9.72 -9.41 -39.32
N TRP A 624 -8.70 -8.63 -39.71
CA TRP A 624 -8.14 -7.60 -38.83
C TRP A 624 -9.26 -6.62 -38.39
N PRO A 625 -9.52 -6.47 -37.08
CA PRO A 625 -10.51 -5.50 -36.63
C PRO A 625 -10.06 -4.10 -37.06
N GLY A 626 -10.90 -3.36 -37.78
CA GLY A 626 -10.57 -2.02 -38.28
C GLY A 626 -10.17 -1.01 -37.19
N TYR A 627 -10.44 -1.31 -35.92
CA TYR A 627 -10.02 -0.53 -34.74
C TYR A 627 -8.55 -0.76 -34.30
N LEU A 628 -7.90 -1.84 -34.72
CA LEU A 628 -6.49 -2.13 -34.43
C LEU A 628 -5.58 -1.68 -35.60
N GLY A 629 -5.92 -0.59 -36.28
CA GLY A 629 -5.35 -0.20 -37.58
C GLY A 629 -3.84 0.04 -37.64
N SER A 630 -3.09 -0.12 -36.54
CA SER A 630 -1.63 -0.14 -36.57
C SER A 630 -1.06 -1.23 -35.66
N VAL A 631 0.05 -1.82 -36.12
CA VAL A 631 0.95 -2.67 -35.34
C VAL A 631 1.35 -1.99 -34.03
N ASP A 632 1.45 -0.66 -34.01
CA ASP A 632 1.77 0.15 -32.83
C ASP A 632 0.67 0.12 -31.75
N ALA A 633 -0.60 0.11 -32.12
CA ALA A 633 -1.69 0.01 -31.15
C ALA A 633 -1.77 -1.42 -30.57
N ALA A 634 -1.39 -2.42 -31.36
CA ALA A 634 -1.42 -3.83 -30.95
C ALA A 634 -0.17 -4.27 -30.16
N LEU A 635 1.00 -3.68 -30.40
CA LEU A 635 2.30 -4.10 -29.84
C LEU A 635 3.03 -3.03 -29.01
N GLY A 636 2.62 -1.76 -29.06
CA GLY A 636 3.23 -0.70 -28.26
C GLY A 636 2.72 -0.68 -26.81
N GLY A 637 2.98 0.41 -26.07
CA GLY A 637 2.48 0.61 -24.69
C GLY A 637 0.94 0.59 -24.53
N TYR A 638 0.22 0.42 -25.64
CA TYR A 638 -1.24 0.29 -25.76
C TYR A 638 -1.73 -1.16 -25.97
N GLY A 639 -0.82 -2.13 -26.16
CA GLY A 639 -1.06 -3.55 -26.43
C GLY A 639 -1.01 -4.47 -25.20
N PRO A 640 -0.94 -5.81 -25.40
CA PRO A 640 -0.85 -6.81 -24.33
C PRO A 640 0.31 -6.60 -23.34
N ASP A 641 1.45 -6.08 -23.79
CA ASP A 641 2.63 -5.84 -22.94
C ASP A 641 2.41 -4.76 -21.91
N GLY A 642 1.89 -3.60 -22.34
CA GLY A 642 1.48 -2.54 -21.43
C GLY A 642 0.49 -3.07 -20.40
N PHE A 643 -0.36 -4.03 -20.77
CA PHE A 643 -1.32 -4.68 -19.89
C PHE A 643 -0.71 -5.68 -18.90
N MET A 644 0.33 -6.40 -19.31
CA MET A 644 1.06 -7.35 -18.47
C MET A 644 1.99 -6.63 -17.47
N ILE A 645 2.71 -5.60 -17.90
CA ILE A 645 3.47 -4.70 -17.03
C ILE A 645 2.57 -4.07 -15.96
N ARG A 646 1.31 -3.75 -16.31
CA ARG A 646 0.30 -3.26 -15.36
C ARG A 646 -0.12 -4.28 -14.31
N CYS A 647 -0.23 -5.57 -14.66
CA CYS A 647 -0.42 -6.63 -13.67
C CYS A 647 0.76 -6.68 -12.69
N LEU A 648 1.99 -6.41 -13.13
CA LEU A 648 3.20 -6.53 -12.32
C LEU A 648 3.38 -5.40 -11.31
N ALA A 649 3.15 -4.17 -11.75
CA ALA A 649 3.14 -3.01 -10.87
C ALA A 649 2.12 -3.21 -9.73
N PHE A 650 0.92 -3.70 -10.07
CA PHE A 650 -0.14 -4.01 -9.11
C PHE A 650 0.28 -5.10 -8.10
N LEU A 651 0.84 -6.21 -8.57
CA LEU A 651 1.21 -7.33 -7.70
C LEU A 651 2.46 -7.04 -6.83
N SER A 652 3.32 -6.10 -7.23
CA SER A 652 4.57 -5.77 -6.52
C SER A 652 4.40 -4.77 -5.38
N GLY A 653 3.45 -3.82 -5.47
CA GLY A 653 3.16 -2.87 -4.40
C GLY A 653 2.52 -3.50 -3.16
N ASP A 654 1.43 -4.26 -3.36
CA ASP A 654 0.65 -4.82 -2.25
C ASP A 654 1.30 -6.03 -1.57
N THR A 655 2.19 -6.75 -2.27
CA THR A 655 2.96 -7.85 -1.66
C THR A 655 3.97 -7.34 -0.63
N ILE A 656 4.53 -6.14 -0.82
CA ILE A 656 5.49 -5.54 0.12
C ILE A 656 4.77 -5.10 1.41
N ASP A 657 3.68 -4.33 1.29
CA ASP A 657 2.89 -3.84 2.43
C ASP A 657 2.36 -4.98 3.32
N SER A 658 1.85 -6.02 2.67
CA SER A 658 1.28 -7.18 3.35
C SER A 658 2.36 -8.03 4.04
N GLN A 659 3.56 -8.16 3.47
CA GLN A 659 4.65 -8.91 4.09
C GLN A 659 5.16 -8.24 5.39
N VAL A 660 5.23 -6.91 5.42
CA VAL A 660 5.60 -6.15 6.63
C VAL A 660 4.59 -6.38 7.74
N THR A 661 3.31 -6.35 7.38
CA THR A 661 2.23 -6.56 8.32
C THR A 661 2.26 -7.99 8.85
N ILE A 662 2.48 -8.99 7.99
CA ILE A 662 2.64 -10.40 8.38
C ILE A 662 3.81 -10.57 9.36
N ASN A 663 4.98 -9.99 9.08
CA ASN A 663 6.14 -10.08 9.97
C ASN A 663 5.86 -9.46 11.36
N SER A 664 5.11 -8.35 11.40
CA SER A 664 4.72 -7.69 12.65
C SER A 664 3.71 -8.53 13.45
N ILE A 665 2.76 -9.16 12.75
CA ILE A 665 1.80 -10.10 13.34
C ILE A 665 2.52 -11.32 13.90
N ASP A 666 3.55 -11.84 13.20
CA ASP A 666 4.33 -13.00 13.65
C ASP A 666 5.03 -12.76 14.99
N ILE A 667 5.65 -11.60 15.14
CA ILE A 667 6.30 -11.21 16.39
C ILE A 667 5.27 -11.19 17.52
N ALA A 668 4.12 -10.53 17.31
CA ALA A 668 3.08 -10.41 18.32
C ALA A 668 2.43 -11.76 18.69
N VAL A 669 2.17 -12.63 17.70
CA VAL A 669 1.62 -13.98 17.93
C VAL A 669 2.60 -14.85 18.72
N ASN A 670 3.90 -14.78 18.43
CA ASN A 670 4.91 -15.54 19.16
C ASN A 670 5.05 -15.07 20.62
N GLU A 671 5.03 -13.75 20.85
CA GLU A 671 5.05 -13.17 22.20
C GLU A 671 3.84 -13.63 23.03
N LEU A 672 2.63 -13.54 22.47
CA LEU A 672 1.40 -14.00 23.12
C LEU A 672 1.41 -15.51 23.39
N THR A 673 1.91 -16.32 22.44
CA THR A 673 2.01 -17.78 22.60
C THR A 673 2.93 -18.15 23.76
N ASN A 674 4.07 -17.47 23.90
CA ASN A 674 5.00 -17.68 25.00
C ASN A 674 4.39 -17.27 26.34
N LEU A 675 3.69 -16.13 26.38
CA LEU A 675 2.99 -15.65 27.57
C LEU A 675 1.93 -16.66 28.05
N ILE A 676 1.08 -17.14 27.13
CA ILE A 676 0.02 -18.10 27.44
C ILE A 676 0.59 -19.42 27.97
N THR A 677 1.66 -19.93 27.34
CA THR A 677 2.36 -21.14 27.81
C THR A 677 2.85 -20.96 29.24
N SER A 678 3.41 -19.79 29.59
CA SER A 678 3.85 -19.50 30.95
C SER A 678 2.70 -19.43 31.98
N LEU A 679 1.51 -18.98 31.57
CA LEU A 679 0.33 -18.94 32.43
C LEU A 679 -0.22 -20.35 32.69
N GLU A 680 -0.25 -21.20 31.66
CA GLU A 680 -0.65 -22.61 31.77
C GLU A 680 0.28 -23.38 32.72
N GLU A 681 1.60 -23.16 32.62
CA GLU A 681 2.59 -23.73 33.54
C GLU A 681 2.37 -23.29 34.99
N ARG A 682 2.11 -22.00 35.22
CA ARG A 682 1.78 -21.49 36.56
C ARG A 682 0.53 -22.14 37.13
N LYS A 683 -0.51 -22.40 36.31
CA LYS A 683 -1.71 -23.07 36.79
C LYS A 683 -1.43 -24.50 37.22
N SER A 684 -0.67 -25.24 36.42
CA SER A 684 -0.28 -26.61 36.74
C SER A 684 0.41 -26.68 38.11
N ILE A 685 1.28 -25.70 38.40
CA ILE A 685 1.94 -25.58 39.71
C ILE A 685 0.95 -25.25 40.84
N GLU A 686 0.00 -24.36 40.60
CA GLU A 686 -1.02 -23.97 41.59
C GLU A 686 -1.97 -25.14 41.92
N ASP A 687 -2.46 -25.85 40.90
CA ASP A 687 -3.33 -27.04 41.05
C ASP A 687 -2.60 -28.14 41.84
N LEU A 688 -1.31 -28.39 41.54
CA LEU A 688 -0.45 -29.28 42.32
C LEU A 688 -0.30 -28.82 43.78
N SER A 689 -0.21 -27.52 44.02
CA SER A 689 -0.10 -26.97 45.38
C SER A 689 -1.38 -27.20 46.20
N VAL A 690 -2.56 -27.03 45.58
CA VAL A 690 -3.85 -27.31 46.21
C VAL A 690 -3.99 -28.80 46.53
N GLU A 691 -3.60 -29.67 45.61
CA GLU A 691 -3.64 -31.13 45.82
C GLU A 691 -2.66 -31.56 46.92
N MET A 692 -1.46 -30.99 46.97
CA MET A 692 -0.52 -31.18 48.08
C MET A 692 -1.10 -30.70 49.42
N ALA A 693 -1.82 -29.58 49.44
CA ALA A 693 -2.49 -29.09 50.66
C ALA A 693 -3.61 -30.03 51.12
N LYS A 694 -4.40 -30.57 50.18
CA LYS A 694 -5.43 -31.57 50.46
C LYS A 694 -4.81 -32.86 51.03
N MET A 695 -3.79 -33.40 50.37
CA MET A 695 -3.06 -34.57 50.86
C MET A 695 -2.46 -34.34 52.24
N LYS A 696 -1.90 -33.14 52.49
CA LYS A 696 -1.38 -32.76 53.81
C LYS A 696 -2.48 -32.77 54.87
N ASN A 697 -3.66 -32.24 54.56
CA ASN A 697 -4.79 -32.22 55.49
C ASN A 697 -5.33 -33.63 55.76
N GLU A 698 -5.48 -34.46 54.72
CA GLU A 698 -5.89 -35.86 54.85
C GLU A 698 -4.88 -36.65 55.70
N THR A 699 -3.58 -36.48 55.41
CA THR A 699 -2.50 -37.10 56.20
C THR A 699 -2.54 -36.64 57.65
N THR A 700 -2.78 -35.35 57.90
CA THR A 700 -2.90 -34.81 59.27
C THR A 700 -4.11 -35.40 60.01
N SER A 701 -5.24 -35.56 59.32
CA SER A 701 -6.45 -36.21 59.85
C SER A 701 -6.20 -37.68 60.19
N GLU A 702 -5.56 -38.45 59.30
CA GLU A 702 -5.22 -39.85 59.57
C GLU A 702 -4.23 -39.99 60.73
N ILE A 703 -3.22 -39.11 60.83
CA ILE A 703 -2.32 -39.05 61.97
C ILE A 703 -3.10 -38.81 63.28
N ALA A 704 -4.10 -37.92 63.27
CA ALA A 704 -4.94 -37.67 64.44
C ALA A 704 -5.76 -38.91 64.84
N LYS A 705 -6.39 -39.60 63.88
CA LYS A 705 -7.12 -40.85 64.15
C LYS A 705 -6.23 -41.93 64.75
N VAL A 706 -5.04 -42.12 64.20
CA VAL A 706 -4.06 -43.10 64.72
C VAL A 706 -3.63 -42.72 66.14
N LYS A 707 -3.39 -41.44 66.41
CA LYS A 707 -3.06 -40.94 67.74
C LYS A 707 -4.18 -41.19 68.76
N ASP A 708 -5.43 -40.95 68.38
CA ASP A 708 -6.60 -41.16 69.25
C ASP A 708 -6.82 -42.65 69.52
N ALA A 709 -6.72 -43.50 68.49
CA ALA A 709 -6.79 -44.96 68.62
C ALA A 709 -5.68 -45.50 69.54
N THR A 710 -4.45 -45.02 69.37
CA THR A 710 -3.30 -45.38 70.22
C THR A 710 -3.54 -44.95 71.67
N THR A 711 -4.08 -43.75 71.89
CA THR A 711 -4.41 -43.22 73.22
C THR A 711 -5.49 -44.06 73.90
N SER A 712 -6.51 -44.47 73.15
CA SER A 712 -7.56 -45.37 73.62
C SER A 712 -7.00 -46.75 74.01
N GLU A 713 -6.14 -47.34 73.19
CA GLU A 713 -5.51 -48.63 73.52
C GLU A 713 -4.59 -48.52 74.75
N ILE A 714 -3.81 -47.43 74.87
CA ILE A 714 -3.03 -47.16 76.08
C ILE A 714 -3.93 -47.07 77.32
N ALA A 715 -5.08 -46.42 77.22
CA ALA A 715 -6.06 -46.35 78.32
C ALA A 715 -6.60 -47.75 78.68
N LYS A 716 -6.99 -48.57 77.70
CA LYS A 716 -7.44 -49.95 77.93
C LYS A 716 -6.37 -50.79 78.62
N VAL A 717 -5.12 -50.70 78.16
CA VAL A 717 -3.98 -51.41 78.78
C VAL A 717 -3.76 -50.92 80.21
N LYS A 718 -3.86 -49.61 80.45
CA LYS A 718 -3.73 -49.03 81.80
C LYS A 718 -4.83 -49.54 82.73
N ASP A 719 -6.07 -49.57 82.27
CA ASP A 719 -7.23 -50.04 83.04
C ASP A 719 -7.13 -51.54 83.32
N ALA A 720 -6.77 -52.35 82.32
CA ALA A 720 -6.52 -53.79 82.49
C ALA A 720 -5.40 -54.04 83.49
N THR A 721 -4.29 -53.30 83.39
CA THR A 721 -3.16 -53.38 84.32
C THR A 721 -3.58 -53.01 85.73
N THR A 722 -4.39 -51.94 85.88
CA THR A 722 -4.91 -51.50 87.18
C THR A 722 -5.83 -52.55 87.81
N SER A 723 -6.69 -53.17 87.00
CA SER A 723 -7.54 -54.28 87.41
C SER A 723 -6.74 -55.49 87.86
N GLU A 724 -5.71 -55.90 87.11
CA GLU A 724 -4.84 -57.02 87.51
C GLU A 724 -4.06 -56.71 88.80
N ILE A 725 -3.55 -55.48 88.96
CA ILE A 725 -2.92 -55.03 90.22
C ILE A 725 -3.92 -55.11 91.37
N ALA A 726 -5.19 -54.77 91.17
CA ALA A 726 -6.23 -54.91 92.19
C ALA A 726 -6.47 -56.39 92.56
N LYS A 727 -6.60 -57.29 91.57
CA LYS A 727 -6.74 -58.74 91.82
C LYS A 727 -5.55 -59.33 92.59
N VAL A 728 -4.33 -58.96 92.20
CA VAL A 728 -3.10 -59.39 92.89
C VAL A 728 -3.09 -58.89 94.34
N ARG A 729 -3.48 -57.62 94.55
CA ARG A 729 -3.61 -57.05 95.90
C ARG A 729 -4.64 -57.78 96.75
N ASP A 730 -5.81 -58.09 96.20
CA ASP A 730 -6.87 -58.82 96.91
C ASP A 730 -6.43 -60.25 97.23
N THR A 731 -5.70 -60.89 96.32
CA THR A 731 -5.12 -62.22 96.53
C THR A 731 -4.08 -62.21 97.65
N ILE A 732 -3.16 -61.24 97.63
CA ILE A 732 -2.16 -61.05 98.70
C ILE A 732 -2.85 -60.76 100.04
N THR A 733 -3.86 -59.90 100.04
CA THR A 733 -4.64 -59.52 101.23
C THR A 733 -5.35 -60.75 101.81
N THR A 734 -6.00 -61.55 100.95
CA THR A 734 -6.65 -62.80 101.34
C THR A 734 -5.66 -63.82 101.87
N ALA A 735 -4.51 -64.00 101.21
CA ALA A 735 -3.45 -64.89 101.67
C ALA A 735 -2.89 -64.45 103.03
N TYR A 736 -2.71 -63.15 103.24
CA TYR A 736 -2.25 -62.57 104.49
C TYR A 736 -3.25 -62.83 105.63
N TYR A 737 -4.55 -62.52 105.44
CA TYR A 737 -5.60 -62.80 106.42
C TYR A 737 -5.77 -64.30 106.69
N THR A 738 -5.63 -65.14 105.65
CA THR A 738 -5.69 -66.60 105.81
C THR A 738 -4.50 -67.07 106.65
N SER A 739 -3.27 -66.61 106.40
CA SER A 739 -2.11 -66.98 107.23
C SER A 739 -2.25 -66.55 108.69
N ILE A 740 -2.85 -65.38 108.94
CA ILE A 740 -3.13 -64.89 110.30
C ILE A 740 -4.17 -65.80 110.95
N ALA A 741 -5.27 -66.13 110.25
CA ALA A 741 -6.30 -67.01 110.76
C ALA A 741 -5.77 -68.42 111.06
N THR A 742 -4.97 -69.00 110.17
CA THR A 742 -4.33 -70.31 110.38
C THR A 742 -3.34 -70.27 111.55
N GLY A 743 -2.60 -69.16 111.72
CA GLY A 743 -1.72 -68.94 112.86
C GLY A 743 -2.47 -68.87 114.19
N ILE A 744 -3.60 -68.13 114.23
CA ILE A 744 -4.46 -68.02 115.41
C ILE A 744 -5.10 -69.38 115.75
N ILE A 745 -5.64 -70.09 114.75
CA ILE A 745 -6.23 -71.42 114.93
C ILE A 745 -5.17 -72.42 115.41
N GLY A 746 -3.97 -72.39 114.82
CA GLY A 746 -2.85 -73.22 115.24
C GLY A 746 -2.44 -72.96 116.70
N ALA A 747 -2.38 -71.70 117.12
CA ALA A 747 -2.11 -71.32 118.50
C ALA A 747 -3.20 -71.78 119.47
N LEU A 748 -4.48 -71.67 119.08
CA LEU A 748 -5.62 -72.15 119.86
C LEU A 748 -5.63 -73.68 120.00
N ILE A 749 -5.39 -74.41 118.91
CA ILE A 749 -5.26 -75.88 118.93
C ILE A 749 -4.07 -76.29 119.80
N GLY A 750 -2.92 -75.61 119.65
CA GLY A 750 -1.74 -75.83 120.50
C GLY A 750 -2.05 -75.63 121.98
N ALA A 751 -2.77 -74.56 122.33
CA ALA A 751 -3.21 -74.29 123.69
C ALA A 751 -4.19 -75.36 124.22
N VAL A 752 -5.12 -75.85 123.39
CA VAL A 752 -6.05 -76.93 123.74
C VAL A 752 -5.32 -78.26 123.93
N VAL A 753 -4.38 -78.61 123.06
CA VAL A 753 -3.57 -79.83 123.18
C VAL A 753 -2.68 -79.75 124.42
N ALA A 754 -2.03 -78.61 124.68
CA ALA A 754 -1.26 -78.39 125.90
C ALA A 754 -2.14 -78.48 127.15
N TYR A 755 -3.34 -77.89 127.13
CA TYR A 755 -4.31 -77.99 128.21
C TYR A 755 -4.78 -79.44 128.45
N LEU A 756 -5.07 -80.20 127.39
CA LEU A 756 -5.46 -81.60 127.48
C LEU A 756 -4.30 -82.50 127.96
N ALA A 757 -3.06 -82.21 127.56
CA ALA A 757 -1.86 -82.90 128.05
C ALA A 757 -1.63 -82.63 129.54
N LEU A 758 -1.73 -81.37 129.98
CA LEU A 758 -1.67 -80.96 131.39
C LEU A 758 -2.80 -81.61 132.21
N ARG A 759 -4.01 -81.70 131.66
CA ARG A 759 -5.14 -82.37 132.32
C ARG A 759 -4.91 -83.87 132.49
N LYS A 760 -4.22 -84.52 131.55
CA LYS A 760 -3.91 -85.96 131.60
C LYS A 760 -2.77 -86.28 132.57
N SER A 761 -1.87 -85.34 132.88
CA SER A 761 -0.82 -85.54 133.89
C SER A 761 -1.29 -85.30 135.33
N ILE A 762 -2.53 -84.80 135.52
CA ILE A 762 -3.13 -84.48 136.83
C ILE A 762 -4.11 -85.58 137.30
N LYS A 763 -4.21 -86.70 136.57
CA LYS A 763 -4.88 -87.94 137.00
C LYS A 763 -3.91 -89.10 136.88
#